data_AF-A0A8T7M8I4-F1
#
_entry.id   AF-A0A8T7M8I4-F1
#
_cell.length_a   1.000
_cell.length_b   1.000
_cell.length_c   1.000
_cell.angle_alpha   90.00
_cell.angle_beta   90.00
_cell.angle_gamma   90.00
#
_symmetry.space_group_name_H-M   'P 1'
#
loop_
_entity.id
_entity.type
_entity.pdbx_description
1 polymer ?
#
loop_
_entity_poly.entity_id
_entity_poly.type
_entity_poly.pdbx_seq_one_letter_code
_entity_poly.pdbx_strand_id
1 'polypeptide(L)'
;MPGEYGTTLGASRSRRRFLKLAGGTALAGAAVAMLPLALAHAKAAASDFVEKDKFPASGEYISSVFNVGQTFSAVGVYWEVRSGSSALLEFQVRVSSDGAQFSDWFHSTQESDDRTGPAGQYPANRVFGNPVLASGQYAQYRVTIPNGVQLSLVGLSFLDGSAAPIYGMAPPTLPDTPNQPTIISRTAWGANENLRFQNGTEIWPREYVPVKAVIIHHSETTNTYNADPSVDVRSIYYYHAITKGWGDIGYNYLVDWKGNIYEGRYGGDNVVAGHALQYNPGSIGICMIGSFTSTRPTDAQLAALTALLIWKADAKKIDALARIFFVDKTINTICGHRDVLNTSCPGQVAYDLLPKVRADVAAKVIITPAKTANYGAELVFLRFSPTTLPGGQSLRIDATIKNTGDTVLETQGPDPGYTYDEAQDYAGQGFPKISNKFRLTVDFSDPDNKPNPYRWGLGKSLQPGESTSIYGYIKLNSNKVTEYFGGIVQEYVKYHAENVGRQPVSVIPAGFPTQRATSRATDSNIRYFNETGHNLGYAFRTYWERNGALPIFGYPLTEEFKEVSPTDNKVYTVQYFERNRFEYHPENKGTPFEVLLGLLGVQLTVERKFPKGDPFKSTTDRWYFPETGYSLGGSFLRYWLNNGGLGIFGYPISDEFAEKNPDDGKTYTVQYFQRNRFEYHPEFANTKSEVLLGLLGKDVLRRRGWLQPGL
;
A
#
# COMPACT_ATOMS: atom_id res chain seq x y z
N MET A 1 -41.87 -2.12 28.81
CA MET A 1 -42.06 -1.54 30.16
C MET A 1 -42.61 -2.60 31.08
N PRO A 2 -42.28 -2.58 32.39
CA PRO A 2 -41.26 -1.77 33.10
C PRO A 2 -40.15 -2.68 33.70
N GLY A 3 -38.90 -2.28 33.95
CA GLY A 3 -38.36 -1.07 34.59
C GLY A 3 -37.82 -1.48 35.99
N GLU A 4 -36.68 -1.06 36.55
CA GLU A 4 -35.69 -0.01 36.25
C GLU A 4 -34.51 -0.13 37.26
N TYR A 5 -33.31 0.27 36.80
CA TYR A 5 -32.14 0.92 37.44
C TYR A 5 -31.56 0.54 38.82
N GLY A 6 -30.21 0.55 38.92
CA GLY A 6 -29.52 1.03 40.13
C GLY A 6 -28.11 0.48 40.39
N THR A 7 -27.09 1.27 40.07
CA THR A 7 -25.64 1.01 40.09
C THR A 7 -24.90 1.14 41.44
N THR A 8 -23.72 0.51 41.45
CA THR A 8 -22.39 0.92 41.99
C THR A 8 -21.93 0.57 43.41
N LEU A 9 -20.73 -0.01 43.41
CA LEU A 9 -19.87 -0.54 44.47
C LEU A 9 -19.13 0.54 45.26
N GLY A 10 -19.02 0.29 46.56
CA GLY A 10 -18.21 1.04 47.52
C GLY A 10 -16.81 0.47 47.75
N ALA A 11 -15.99 1.35 48.30
CA ALA A 11 -14.60 1.21 48.73
C ALA A 11 -14.26 -0.01 49.61
N SER A 12 -13.02 -0.51 49.45
CA SER A 12 -11.91 -0.33 50.40
C SER A 12 -11.00 -1.57 50.63
N ARG A 13 -9.73 -1.25 50.95
CA ARG A 13 -8.78 -1.97 51.83
C ARG A 13 -7.85 -3.08 51.30
N SER A 14 -6.57 -2.67 51.20
CA SER A 14 -5.40 -3.23 51.90
C SER A 14 -4.79 -4.57 51.47
N ARG A 15 -3.46 -4.60 51.28
CA ARG A 15 -2.50 -5.20 52.24
C ARG A 15 -1.04 -5.11 51.75
N ARG A 16 -0.17 -4.54 52.59
CA ARG A 16 1.29 -4.75 52.59
C ARG A 16 1.61 -6.14 53.14
N ARG A 17 2.63 -6.81 52.58
CA ARG A 17 3.48 -7.80 53.27
C ARG A 17 4.95 -7.52 52.93
N PHE A 18 5.80 -7.81 53.91
CA PHE A 18 7.19 -7.41 54.10
C PHE A 18 8.15 -8.61 53.94
N LEU A 19 9.39 -8.33 53.50
CA LEU A 19 10.72 -8.93 53.81
C LEU A 19 11.09 -10.41 53.50
N LYS A 20 12.22 -10.60 52.80
CA LYS A 20 13.50 -11.06 53.42
C LYS A 20 14.74 -10.82 52.52
N LEU A 21 15.84 -10.42 53.19
CA LEU A 21 17.23 -10.18 52.75
C LEU A 21 18.03 -11.46 52.43
N ALA A 22 19.06 -11.34 51.58
CA ALA A 22 20.50 -11.62 51.83
C ALA A 22 21.25 -11.67 50.48
N GLY A 23 22.08 -10.69 50.09
CA GLY A 23 23.53 -10.57 50.36
C GLY A 23 24.22 -10.40 48.98
N GLY A 24 25.19 -9.55 48.70
CA GLY A 24 26.07 -8.71 49.51
C GLY A 24 27.52 -8.96 49.07
N THR A 25 28.04 -8.21 48.09
CA THR A 25 29.47 -7.87 47.97
C THR A 25 29.63 -6.54 47.25
N ALA A 26 30.30 -5.63 47.93
CA ALA A 26 30.56 -4.24 47.56
C ALA A 26 31.83 -4.10 46.70
N LEU A 27 31.87 -3.07 45.84
CA LEU A 27 33.11 -2.40 45.43
C LEU A 27 32.84 -0.88 45.40
N ALA A 28 33.72 -0.15 46.09
CA ALA A 28 33.74 1.29 46.35
C ALA A 28 33.64 2.13 45.05
N GLY A 29 33.08 3.33 45.00
CA GLY A 29 32.96 4.35 46.04
C GLY A 29 33.70 5.61 45.58
N ALA A 30 33.16 6.32 44.59
CA ALA A 30 33.47 7.74 44.35
C ALA A 30 32.17 8.51 44.64
N ALA A 31 32.04 8.98 45.88
CA ALA A 31 30.91 9.77 46.34
C ALA A 31 31.06 11.21 45.82
N VAL A 32 30.30 11.56 44.77
CA VAL A 32 29.92 12.96 44.55
C VAL A 32 28.76 13.24 45.49
N ALA A 33 28.98 14.15 46.44
CA ALA A 33 27.97 14.57 47.40
C ALA A 33 26.73 15.11 46.67
N MET A 34 25.65 14.33 46.61
CA MET A 34 24.33 14.82 46.25
C MET A 34 23.77 15.60 47.44
N LEU A 35 23.91 16.92 47.39
CA LEU A 35 23.01 17.80 48.12
C LEU A 35 21.60 17.68 47.50
N PRO A 36 20.53 17.56 48.29
CA PRO A 36 19.19 17.58 47.77
C PRO A 36 18.86 19.04 47.42
N LEU A 37 19.22 19.47 46.19
CA LEU A 37 18.55 20.64 45.62
C LEU A 37 17.12 20.21 45.32
N ALA A 38 16.18 20.74 46.09
CA ALA A 38 14.79 20.79 45.69
C ALA A 38 14.75 21.50 44.32
N LEU A 39 14.60 20.73 43.23
CA LEU A 39 14.30 21.28 41.92
C LEU A 39 12.90 21.89 42.00
N ALA A 40 12.85 23.19 42.25
CA ALA A 40 11.72 24.00 41.83
C ALA A 40 11.61 23.80 40.32
N HIS A 41 10.57 23.07 39.89
CA HIS A 41 10.30 22.84 38.48
C HIS A 41 9.82 24.15 37.87
N ALA A 42 10.75 24.95 37.33
CA ALA A 42 10.41 26.07 36.49
C ALA A 42 9.70 25.49 35.25
N LYS A 43 8.40 25.75 35.13
CA LYS A 43 7.69 25.52 33.87
C LYS A 43 8.37 26.41 32.83
N ALA A 44 8.84 25.85 31.72
CA ALA A 44 9.03 26.64 30.51
C ALA A 44 7.66 27.27 30.19
N ALA A 45 7.49 28.55 30.49
CA ALA A 45 6.28 29.27 30.16
C ALA A 45 6.42 29.66 28.69
N ALA A 46 5.54 29.17 27.82
CA ALA A 46 5.35 29.80 26.52
C ALA A 46 4.16 30.75 26.62
N SER A 47 4.34 31.95 26.08
CA SER A 47 3.24 32.81 25.71
C SER A 47 3.00 32.64 24.21
N ASP A 48 1.77 32.34 23.83
CA ASP A 48 1.36 32.35 22.42
C ASP A 48 0.73 33.71 22.10
N PHE A 49 1.21 34.34 21.04
CA PHE A 49 0.60 35.54 20.48
C PHE A 49 -0.06 35.18 19.16
N VAL A 50 -1.32 35.57 18.99
CA VAL A 50 -2.11 35.22 17.80
C VAL A 50 -2.79 36.48 17.26
N GLU A 51 -2.52 36.79 16.01
CA GLU A 51 -3.26 37.79 15.24
C GLU A 51 -4.13 37.11 14.20
N LYS A 52 -5.41 37.50 14.16
CA LYS A 52 -6.40 36.93 13.24
C LYS A 52 -7.08 38.04 12.45
N ASP A 53 -7.32 37.79 11.17
CA ASP A 53 -8.16 38.61 10.29
C ASP A 53 -7.75 40.10 10.21
N LYS A 54 -6.45 40.38 10.28
CA LYS A 54 -5.86 41.74 10.18
C LYS A 54 -4.96 41.96 8.97
N PHE A 55 -4.84 40.95 8.10
CA PHE A 55 -3.86 40.92 7.02
C PHE A 55 -4.37 41.61 5.74
N PRO A 56 -3.53 42.35 5.01
CA PRO A 56 -3.91 42.92 3.72
C PRO A 56 -4.11 41.82 2.68
N ALA A 57 -4.84 42.12 1.60
CA ALA A 57 -5.08 41.17 0.52
C ALA A 57 -3.80 40.79 -0.25
N SER A 58 -2.81 41.68 -0.27
CA SER A 58 -1.44 41.44 -0.77
C SER A 58 -0.50 42.55 -0.27
N GLY A 59 0.82 42.33 -0.42
CA GLY A 59 1.86 43.25 0.02
C GLY A 59 2.49 42.83 1.36
N GLU A 60 3.27 43.73 1.95
CA GLU A 60 3.94 43.48 3.23
C GLU A 60 3.02 43.86 4.40
N TYR A 61 2.96 43.00 5.40
CA TYR A 61 2.38 43.30 6.71
C TYR A 61 3.47 43.21 7.77
N ILE A 62 3.61 44.25 8.58
CA ILE A 62 4.49 44.28 9.75
C ILE A 62 3.63 44.39 11.00
N SER A 63 3.83 43.47 11.94
CA SER A 63 3.06 43.44 13.19
C SER A 63 3.40 44.63 14.09
N SER A 64 2.56 44.87 15.11
CA SER A 64 3.00 45.66 16.27
C SER A 64 4.16 44.96 17.00
N VAL A 65 4.90 45.70 17.83
CA VAL A 65 5.92 45.10 18.71
C VAL A 65 5.22 44.39 19.85
N PHE A 66 5.46 43.08 19.97
CA PHE A 66 4.97 42.27 21.07
C PHE A 66 5.93 42.38 22.25
N ASN A 67 5.45 42.89 23.39
CA ASN A 67 6.12 42.69 24.68
C ASN A 67 5.66 41.35 25.23
N VAL A 68 6.58 40.38 25.28
CA VAL A 68 6.28 38.99 25.64
C VAL A 68 5.99 38.86 27.14
N GLY A 69 6.39 39.85 27.96
CA GLY A 69 6.23 39.84 29.41
C GLY A 69 7.22 38.91 30.13
N GLN A 70 8.07 38.21 29.37
CA GLN A 70 9.14 37.32 29.84
C GLN A 70 10.26 37.30 28.80
N THR A 71 11.44 36.83 29.21
CA THR A 71 12.51 36.49 28.27
C THR A 71 12.19 35.20 27.54
N PHE A 72 12.65 35.09 26.31
CA PHE A 72 12.61 33.87 25.50
C PHE A 72 13.97 33.67 24.82
N SER A 73 14.25 32.45 24.42
CA SER A 73 15.47 32.02 23.71
C SER A 73 15.22 31.60 22.26
N ALA A 74 13.96 31.38 21.89
CA ALA A 74 13.56 31.10 20.52
C ALA A 74 12.09 31.49 20.25
N VAL A 75 11.75 31.61 18.97
CA VAL A 75 10.40 31.93 18.48
C VAL A 75 9.97 30.89 17.45
N GLY A 76 8.90 30.16 17.73
CA GLY A 76 8.19 29.34 16.75
C GLY A 76 7.15 30.17 16.01
N VAL A 77 6.99 29.95 14.70
CA VAL A 77 6.03 30.68 13.85
C VAL A 77 5.05 29.70 13.24
N TYR A 78 3.77 30.03 13.23
CA TYR A 78 2.74 29.27 12.53
C TYR A 78 1.70 30.20 11.91
N TRP A 79 1.03 29.75 10.86
CA TRP A 79 0.02 30.54 10.17
C TRP A 79 -1.10 29.69 9.58
N GLU A 80 -2.23 30.33 9.29
CA GLU A 80 -3.37 29.69 8.63
C GLU A 80 -3.80 30.47 7.39
N VAL A 81 -3.92 29.77 6.26
CA VAL A 81 -4.36 30.32 4.98
C VAL A 81 -5.79 29.88 4.69
N ARG A 82 -6.67 30.80 4.30
CA ARG A 82 -8.05 30.51 3.87
C ARG A 82 -8.10 30.02 2.41
N SER A 83 -7.27 30.58 1.55
CA SER A 83 -7.17 30.22 0.13
C SER A 83 -5.80 30.58 -0.44
N GLY A 84 -5.36 29.86 -1.47
CA GLY A 84 -4.03 30.03 -2.06
C GLY A 84 -2.95 29.17 -1.39
N SER A 85 -1.73 29.22 -1.92
CA SER A 85 -0.61 28.39 -1.42
C SER A 85 0.12 29.07 -0.27
N SER A 86 0.21 28.40 0.87
CA SER A 86 0.99 28.85 2.03
C SER A 86 2.49 28.94 1.75
N ALA A 87 3.00 28.13 0.82
CA ALA A 87 4.42 28.05 0.47
C ALA A 87 4.94 29.31 -0.24
N LEU A 88 4.04 30.21 -0.66
CA LEU A 88 4.39 31.48 -1.29
C LEU A 88 4.53 32.63 -0.27
N LEU A 89 4.21 32.40 1.01
CA LEU A 89 4.37 33.40 2.06
C LEU A 89 5.83 33.47 2.49
N GLU A 90 6.36 34.68 2.63
CA GLU A 90 7.67 34.91 3.23
C GLU A 90 7.50 35.46 4.63
N PHE A 91 7.79 34.65 5.64
CA PHE A 91 7.75 35.05 7.05
C PHE A 91 9.13 35.42 7.55
N GLN A 92 9.19 36.52 8.29
CA GLN A 92 10.39 36.92 8.99
C GLN A 92 10.08 37.42 10.39
N VAL A 93 10.98 37.15 11.33
CA VAL A 93 10.87 37.55 12.73
C VAL A 93 12.12 38.31 13.12
N ARG A 94 11.97 39.34 13.95
CA ARG A 94 13.09 39.99 14.63
C ARG A 94 12.78 40.12 16.11
N VAL A 95 13.82 40.15 16.92
CA VAL A 95 13.71 40.15 18.38
C VAL A 95 14.47 41.34 18.97
N SER A 96 14.11 41.73 20.19
CA SER A 96 14.77 42.80 20.91
C SER A 96 14.75 42.51 22.42
N SER A 97 15.78 42.93 23.13
CA SER A 97 15.86 42.85 24.59
C SER A 97 15.18 44.04 25.28
N ASP A 98 15.11 45.20 24.63
CA ASP A 98 14.66 46.47 25.21
C ASP A 98 13.42 47.07 24.52
N GLY A 99 13.01 46.50 23.40
CA GLY A 99 11.88 46.98 22.58
C GLY A 99 12.23 48.15 21.67
N ALA A 100 13.48 48.62 21.67
CA ALA A 100 13.97 49.75 20.88
C ALA A 100 14.99 49.30 19.82
N GLN A 101 15.98 48.49 20.20
CA GLN A 101 17.00 47.96 19.30
C GLN A 101 16.65 46.53 18.90
N PHE A 102 16.31 46.33 17.62
CA PHE A 102 15.97 45.02 17.08
C PHE A 102 17.15 44.40 16.34
N SER A 103 17.18 43.07 16.38
CA SER A 103 18.01 42.26 15.49
C SER A 103 17.67 42.51 14.02
N ASP A 104 18.54 41.99 13.14
CA ASP A 104 18.16 41.73 11.76
C ASP A 104 16.93 40.80 11.67
N TRP A 105 16.29 40.83 10.50
CA TRP A 105 15.15 39.97 10.20
C TRP A 105 15.60 38.54 9.90
N PHE A 106 15.12 37.60 10.69
CA PHE A 106 15.32 36.18 10.50
C PHE A 106 14.21 35.58 9.64
N HIS A 107 14.54 34.81 8.60
CA HIS A 107 13.55 34.08 7.82
C HIS A 107 13.06 32.84 8.56
N SER A 108 11.74 32.61 8.49
CA SER A 108 11.07 31.38 8.93
C SER A 108 10.37 30.78 7.72
N THR A 109 10.94 29.74 7.13
CA THR A 109 10.38 29.05 5.96
C THR A 109 9.41 27.97 6.41
N GLN A 110 8.40 27.68 5.57
CA GLN A 110 7.48 26.55 5.76
C GLN A 110 8.28 25.24 5.87
N GLU A 111 7.96 24.43 6.87
CA GLU A 111 8.56 23.11 7.01
C GLU A 111 8.02 22.13 5.97
N SER A 112 8.88 21.28 5.42
CA SER A 112 8.48 20.28 4.41
C SER A 112 7.70 19.08 4.98
N ASP A 113 7.69 18.93 6.32
CA ASP A 113 6.99 17.84 7.03
C ASP A 113 5.98 18.43 8.04
N ASP A 114 4.97 19.11 7.49
CA ASP A 114 3.92 19.89 8.16
C ASP A 114 2.94 19.07 9.02
N ARG A 115 3.23 17.80 9.33
CA ARG A 115 2.31 17.02 10.17
C ARG A 115 2.37 17.53 11.60
N THR A 116 1.21 17.83 12.15
CA THR A 116 1.00 18.16 13.56
C THR A 116 0.90 16.88 14.39
N GLY A 117 0.78 17.04 15.72
CA GLY A 117 0.50 15.97 16.67
C GLY A 117 -0.80 15.19 16.37
N PRO A 118 -1.40 14.52 17.36
CA PRO A 118 -2.61 13.72 17.17
C PRO A 118 -3.66 14.41 16.29
N ALA A 119 -4.24 13.65 15.34
CA ALA A 119 -5.17 14.19 14.35
C ALA A 119 -6.30 14.99 15.03
N GLY A 120 -6.50 16.22 14.56
CA GLY A 120 -7.53 17.14 15.08
C GLY A 120 -7.04 18.13 16.15
N GLN A 121 -5.76 18.11 16.55
CA GLN A 121 -5.21 19.11 17.48
C GLN A 121 -5.24 20.53 16.89
N TYR A 122 -4.99 20.67 15.58
CA TYR A 122 -5.02 21.95 14.86
C TYR A 122 -5.86 21.85 13.59
N PRO A 123 -6.39 22.98 13.07
CA PRO A 123 -7.05 23.03 11.76
C PRO A 123 -6.14 22.52 10.65
N ALA A 124 -6.71 21.84 9.65
CA ALA A 124 -5.95 21.27 8.53
C ALA A 124 -5.21 22.32 7.67
N ASN A 125 -5.60 23.59 7.76
CA ASN A 125 -4.97 24.71 7.06
C ASN A 125 -3.88 25.42 7.89
N ARG A 126 -3.52 24.91 9.07
CA ARG A 126 -2.40 25.43 9.88
C ARG A 126 -1.08 24.87 9.36
N VAL A 127 -0.14 25.78 9.17
CA VAL A 127 1.22 25.54 8.67
C VAL A 127 2.22 26.05 9.70
N PHE A 128 3.35 25.36 9.83
CA PHE A 128 4.40 25.70 10.78
C PHE A 128 5.68 26.09 10.04
N GLY A 129 6.39 27.09 10.56
CA GLY A 129 7.67 27.53 10.02
C GLY A 129 8.81 27.18 10.96
N ASN A 130 10.02 27.04 10.40
CA ASN A 130 11.22 26.70 11.17
C ASN A 130 11.43 27.68 12.35
N PRO A 131 11.82 27.19 13.53
CA PRO A 131 11.99 28.04 14.70
C PRO A 131 13.19 28.99 14.55
N VAL A 132 13.02 30.23 15.00
CA VAL A 132 14.08 31.23 15.07
C VAL A 132 14.77 31.14 16.42
N LEU A 133 16.06 30.74 16.43
CA LEU A 133 16.88 30.63 17.63
C LEU A 133 17.49 31.99 17.96
N ALA A 134 16.74 32.83 18.66
CA ALA A 134 17.18 34.16 19.08
C ALA A 134 16.57 34.53 20.44
N SER A 135 17.39 35.11 21.30
CA SER A 135 16.98 35.55 22.64
C SER A 135 16.43 36.98 22.62
N GLY A 136 15.39 37.24 23.40
CA GLY A 136 14.78 38.56 23.53
C GLY A 136 13.68 38.63 24.60
N GLN A 137 13.08 39.81 24.74
CA GLN A 137 11.85 40.05 25.52
C GLN A 137 10.74 40.64 24.64
N TYR A 138 11.11 41.17 23.48
CA TYR A 138 10.23 41.76 22.50
C TYR A 138 10.42 41.08 21.16
N ALA A 139 9.36 41.00 20.37
CA ALA A 139 9.42 40.46 19.03
C ALA A 139 8.49 41.21 18.07
N GLN A 140 8.82 41.11 16.80
CA GLN A 140 8.00 41.60 15.71
C GLN A 140 8.13 40.64 14.54
N TYR A 141 7.03 40.39 13.83
CA TYR A 141 7.09 39.65 12.57
C TYR A 141 6.73 40.56 11.40
N ARG A 142 7.22 40.17 10.24
CA ARG A 142 6.72 40.66 8.96
C ARG A 142 6.38 39.48 8.07
N VAL A 143 5.38 39.67 7.23
CA VAL A 143 4.97 38.71 6.22
C VAL A 143 4.74 39.40 4.89
N THR A 144 5.33 38.85 3.83
CA THR A 144 5.04 39.27 2.45
C THR A 144 3.95 38.36 1.88
N ILE A 145 2.82 38.95 1.51
CA ILE A 145 1.62 38.26 1.03
C ILE A 145 1.49 38.47 -0.49
N PRO A 146 1.66 37.43 -1.32
CA PRO A 146 1.48 37.56 -2.76
C PRO A 146 -0.01 37.60 -3.14
N ASN A 147 -0.31 38.14 -4.32
CA ASN A 147 -1.67 38.14 -4.86
C ASN A 147 -2.24 36.71 -4.94
N GLY A 148 -3.48 36.54 -4.48
CA GLY A 148 -4.19 35.25 -4.51
C GLY A 148 -3.98 34.36 -3.28
N VAL A 149 -3.20 34.80 -2.29
CA VAL A 149 -3.09 34.13 -0.99
C VAL A 149 -3.88 34.91 0.07
N GLN A 150 -4.79 34.24 0.76
CA GLN A 150 -5.59 34.84 1.83
C GLN A 150 -5.12 34.34 3.19
N LEU A 151 -4.18 35.08 3.79
CA LEU A 151 -3.69 34.83 5.15
C LEU A 151 -4.78 35.21 6.17
N SER A 152 -5.04 34.32 7.14
CA SER A 152 -6.11 34.51 8.13
C SER A 152 -5.63 34.52 9.57
N LEU A 153 -4.51 33.87 9.85
CA LEU A 153 -3.92 33.82 11.18
C LEU A 153 -2.40 33.81 11.08
N VAL A 154 -1.74 34.55 11.98
CA VAL A 154 -0.32 34.37 12.31
C VAL A 154 -0.20 34.18 13.81
N GLY A 155 0.56 33.17 14.21
CA GLY A 155 0.86 32.86 15.59
C GLY A 155 2.36 32.79 15.84
N LEU A 156 2.78 33.32 16.99
CA LEU A 156 4.14 33.21 17.51
C LEU A 156 4.10 32.48 18.85
N SER A 157 4.93 31.45 18.99
CA SER A 157 5.20 30.76 20.26
C SER A 157 6.57 31.16 20.78
N PHE A 158 6.62 31.78 21.96
CA PHE A 158 7.87 32.19 22.59
C PHE A 158 8.38 31.10 23.53
N LEU A 159 9.62 30.66 23.30
CA LEU A 159 10.21 29.48 23.90
C LEU A 159 11.31 29.91 24.87
N ASP A 160 11.22 29.58 26.16
CA ASP A 160 12.31 29.79 27.11
C ASP A 160 13.04 28.47 27.42
N GLY A 161 14.14 28.26 26.70
CA GLY A 161 15.08 27.16 26.89
C GLY A 161 16.15 27.46 27.94
N SER A 162 16.13 28.59 28.65
CA SER A 162 17.18 28.96 29.61
C SER A 162 16.97 28.40 31.03
N ALA A 163 15.77 27.90 31.34
CA ALA A 163 15.34 27.53 32.69
C ALA A 163 15.97 26.24 33.29
N ALA A 164 17.00 25.65 32.66
CA ALA A 164 17.65 24.41 33.11
C ALA A 164 19.14 24.62 33.47
N PRO A 165 19.73 23.80 34.37
CA PRO A 165 21.13 23.95 34.77
C PRO A 165 22.11 23.81 33.59
N ILE A 166 23.09 24.71 33.53
CA ILE A 166 24.16 24.68 32.53
C ILE A 166 25.17 23.59 32.94
N TYR A 167 25.32 22.55 32.13
CA TYR A 167 26.42 21.59 32.30
C TYR A 167 27.56 22.00 31.38
N GLY A 168 28.68 22.45 31.96
CA GLY A 168 29.90 22.69 31.20
C GLY A 168 30.42 21.38 30.62
N MET A 169 30.53 21.27 29.30
CA MET A 169 31.03 20.05 28.65
C MET A 169 32.10 20.39 27.60
N ALA A 170 33.14 19.56 27.60
CA ALA A 170 34.23 19.62 26.63
C ALA A 170 33.80 18.95 25.31
N PRO A 171 34.26 19.46 24.16
CA PRO A 171 33.95 18.87 22.86
C PRO A 171 34.48 17.42 22.78
N PRO A 172 33.76 16.50 22.12
CA PRO A 172 34.24 15.14 21.93
C PRO A 172 35.49 15.14 21.04
N THR A 173 36.57 14.55 21.53
CA THR A 173 37.76 14.23 20.70
C THR A 173 37.46 13.00 19.85
N LEU A 174 37.84 13.03 18.57
CA LEU A 174 37.77 11.86 17.68
C LEU A 174 38.56 10.70 18.30
N PRO A 175 37.93 9.57 18.69
CA PRO A 175 38.66 8.46 19.27
C PRO A 175 39.42 7.67 18.19
N ASP A 176 40.59 7.15 18.54
CA ASP A 176 41.43 6.28 17.68
C ASP A 176 40.84 4.87 17.47
N THR A 177 39.73 4.54 18.15
CA THR A 177 38.95 3.29 18.09
C THR A 177 37.45 3.60 18.07
N PRO A 178 36.54 2.69 17.65
CA PRO A 178 35.09 2.91 17.69
C PRO A 178 34.52 2.84 19.12
N ASN A 179 35.06 3.68 20.03
CA ASN A 179 34.42 3.96 21.30
C ASN A 179 33.25 4.92 21.07
N GLN A 180 32.19 4.76 21.87
CA GLN A 180 31.04 5.66 21.88
C GLN A 180 31.50 7.11 22.10
N PRO A 181 31.18 8.06 21.20
CA PRO A 181 31.45 9.47 21.48
C PRO A 181 30.63 9.95 22.67
N THR A 182 31.07 11.00 23.35
CA THR A 182 30.31 11.60 24.46
C THR A 182 28.95 12.05 23.95
N ILE A 183 27.89 11.51 24.54
CA ILE A 183 26.50 11.88 24.25
C ILE A 183 25.92 12.54 25.49
N ILE A 184 25.48 13.77 25.32
CA ILE A 184 24.76 14.53 26.34
C ILE A 184 23.36 13.92 26.44
N SER A 185 23.10 13.25 27.55
CA SER A 185 21.81 12.60 27.81
C SER A 185 20.70 13.63 27.98
N ARG A 186 19.45 13.18 27.84
CA ARG A 186 18.27 14.01 28.09
C ARG A 186 18.29 14.74 29.43
N THR A 187 18.68 14.04 30.50
CA THR A 187 18.84 14.67 31.82
C THR A 187 19.95 15.73 31.82
N ALA A 188 21.06 15.47 31.14
CA ALA A 188 22.21 16.37 31.11
C ALA A 188 21.98 17.64 30.27
N TRP A 189 21.17 17.60 29.21
CA TRP A 189 20.76 18.84 28.52
C TRP A 189 19.48 19.44 29.08
N GLY A 190 18.92 18.90 30.18
CA GLY A 190 17.78 19.49 30.87
C GLY A 190 16.44 19.28 30.16
N ALA A 191 16.23 18.12 29.54
CA ALA A 191 14.95 17.74 28.96
C ALA A 191 13.83 17.73 30.01
N ASN A 192 12.76 18.49 29.77
CA ASN A 192 11.55 18.40 30.57
C ASN A 192 10.68 17.23 30.11
N GLU A 193 10.85 16.07 30.72
CA GLU A 193 10.14 14.83 30.36
C GLU A 193 8.61 14.93 30.46
N ASN A 194 8.07 15.91 31.20
CA ASN A 194 6.63 16.11 31.29
C ASN A 194 6.01 16.55 29.96
N LEU A 195 6.78 17.15 29.04
CA LEU A 195 6.26 17.59 27.74
C LEU A 195 5.86 16.40 26.84
N ARG A 196 6.33 15.18 27.15
CA ARG A 196 5.90 13.94 26.47
C ARG A 196 4.51 13.48 26.82
N PHE A 197 3.90 14.04 27.86
CA PHE A 197 2.65 13.53 28.41
C PHE A 197 1.55 14.59 28.37
N GLN A 198 0.34 14.13 28.07
CA GLN A 198 -0.89 14.89 28.25
C GLN A 198 -1.84 14.05 29.11
N ASN A 199 -2.30 14.63 30.23
CA ASN A 199 -3.21 13.96 31.18
C ASN A 199 -2.72 12.57 31.66
N GLY A 200 -1.40 12.40 31.81
CA GLY A 200 -0.78 11.15 32.24
C GLY A 200 -0.58 10.10 31.14
N THR A 201 -1.00 10.39 29.91
CA THR A 201 -0.79 9.53 28.74
C THR A 201 0.34 10.08 27.87
N GLU A 202 1.26 9.21 27.44
CA GLU A 202 2.34 9.59 26.50
C GLU A 202 1.71 9.95 25.14
N ILE A 203 1.90 11.19 24.68
CA ILE A 203 1.26 11.73 23.47
C ILE A 203 1.68 10.94 22.24
N TRP A 204 2.97 10.58 22.18
CA TRP A 204 3.55 9.80 21.11
C TRP A 204 4.25 8.56 21.69
N PRO A 205 3.50 7.44 21.82
CA PRO A 205 4.03 6.19 22.33
C PRO A 205 5.25 5.70 21.55
N ARG A 206 6.14 4.99 22.24
CA ARG A 206 7.37 4.47 21.65
C ARG A 206 7.10 3.20 20.85
N GLU A 207 7.62 3.19 19.63
CA GLU A 207 7.71 2.02 18.77
C GLU A 207 9.17 1.71 18.49
N TYR A 208 9.51 0.44 18.29
CA TYR A 208 10.89 0.00 18.10
C TYR A 208 11.04 -0.79 16.80
N VAL A 209 11.95 -0.35 15.93
CA VAL A 209 12.28 -1.04 14.68
C VAL A 209 13.81 -1.11 14.52
N PRO A 210 14.37 -2.27 14.15
CA PRO A 210 15.80 -2.38 13.87
C PRO A 210 16.26 -1.39 12.80
N VAL A 211 17.29 -0.61 13.12
CA VAL A 211 17.85 0.41 12.24
C VAL A 211 18.60 -0.22 11.07
N LYS A 212 18.33 0.26 9.86
CA LYS A 212 19.00 -0.12 8.61
C LYS A 212 19.68 1.07 7.91
N ALA A 213 19.27 2.30 8.22
CA ALA A 213 19.79 3.53 7.61
C ALA A 213 19.89 4.68 8.62
N VAL A 214 20.67 5.69 8.28
CA VAL A 214 20.80 6.96 9.00
C VAL A 214 20.46 8.11 8.05
N ILE A 215 19.56 8.98 8.46
CA ILE A 215 19.10 10.14 7.67
C ILE A 215 19.65 11.40 8.33
N ILE A 216 20.42 12.17 7.57
CA ILE A 216 21.03 13.42 8.02
C ILE A 216 20.09 14.58 7.72
N HIS A 217 19.88 15.40 8.76
CA HIS A 217 19.04 16.58 8.75
C HIS A 217 19.85 17.82 9.11
N HIS A 218 19.31 18.98 8.76
CA HIS A 218 19.59 20.23 9.44
C HIS A 218 18.35 20.73 10.18
N SER A 219 18.47 21.70 11.08
CA SER A 219 17.30 22.30 11.74
C SER A 219 16.70 23.47 10.96
N GLU A 220 17.38 23.93 9.90
CA GLU A 220 17.05 25.13 9.12
C GLU A 220 16.85 26.38 10.01
N THR A 221 17.62 26.45 11.10
CA THR A 221 17.67 27.59 12.02
C THR A 221 18.67 28.64 11.52
N THR A 222 18.58 29.85 12.05
CA THR A 222 19.21 31.08 11.54
C THR A 222 20.74 31.16 11.59
N ASN A 223 21.44 30.09 11.98
CA ASN A 223 22.88 30.06 12.29
C ASN A 223 23.37 31.12 13.29
N THR A 224 22.45 31.82 13.95
CA THR A 224 22.68 32.59 15.15
C THR A 224 22.29 31.70 16.32
N TYR A 225 23.19 31.58 17.29
CA TYR A 225 23.03 30.58 18.33
C TYR A 225 23.09 31.18 19.72
N ASN A 226 22.40 30.54 20.65
CA ASN A 226 22.52 30.89 22.06
C ASN A 226 23.90 30.47 22.59
N ALA A 227 24.44 31.19 23.58
CA ALA A 227 25.79 30.95 24.10
C ALA A 227 25.98 29.52 24.64
N ASP A 228 24.94 28.99 25.29
CA ASP A 228 24.79 27.60 25.70
C ASP A 228 23.97 26.83 24.65
N PRO A 229 24.56 25.86 23.92
CA PRO A 229 23.84 25.11 22.89
C PRO A 229 22.70 24.24 23.41
N SER A 230 22.70 23.88 24.70
CA SER A 230 21.61 23.11 25.28
C SER A 230 20.30 23.92 25.34
N VAL A 231 20.37 25.26 25.31
CA VAL A 231 19.21 26.14 25.16
C VAL A 231 18.54 25.94 23.80
N ASP A 232 19.33 25.79 22.74
CA ASP A 232 18.82 25.57 21.38
C ASP A 232 18.16 24.18 21.26
N VAL A 233 18.78 23.16 21.86
CA VAL A 233 18.20 21.80 21.93
C VAL A 233 16.87 21.81 22.68
N ARG A 234 16.79 22.47 23.84
CA ARG A 234 15.53 22.61 24.61
C ARG A 234 14.47 23.39 23.84
N SER A 235 14.88 24.41 23.06
CA SER A 235 13.97 25.19 22.22
C SER A 235 13.37 24.34 21.10
N ILE A 236 14.20 23.56 20.39
CA ILE A 236 13.73 22.61 19.37
C ILE A 236 12.83 21.53 20.00
N TYR A 237 13.20 21.01 21.18
CA TYR A 237 12.37 20.04 21.90
C TYR A 237 10.99 20.60 22.22
N TYR A 238 10.91 21.79 22.83
CA TYR A 238 9.63 22.40 23.15
C TYR A 238 8.80 22.68 21.89
N TYR A 239 9.43 23.20 20.85
CA TYR A 239 8.77 23.48 19.59
C TYR A 239 8.13 22.22 18.99
N HIS A 240 8.86 21.10 18.92
CA HIS A 240 8.29 19.83 18.47
C HIS A 240 7.22 19.28 19.43
N ALA A 241 7.52 19.22 20.73
CA ALA A 241 6.65 18.57 21.69
C ALA A 241 5.33 19.32 21.90
N ILE A 242 5.38 20.66 21.97
CA ILE A 242 4.26 21.52 22.34
C ILE A 242 3.73 22.30 21.16
N THR A 243 4.57 23.10 20.47
CA THR A 243 4.09 23.95 19.37
C THR A 243 3.53 23.10 18.23
N LYS A 244 4.25 22.07 17.78
CA LYS A 244 3.76 21.10 16.78
C LYS A 244 2.87 20.00 17.38
N GLY A 245 2.94 19.81 18.70
CA GLY A 245 2.11 18.84 19.44
C GLY A 245 2.59 17.38 19.34
N TRP A 246 3.82 17.13 18.93
CA TRP A 246 4.35 15.77 18.73
C TRP A 246 4.59 15.03 20.05
N GLY A 247 4.65 15.73 21.17
CA GLY A 247 5.02 15.18 22.47
C GLY A 247 6.52 14.93 22.66
N ASP A 248 7.30 14.66 21.61
CA ASP A 248 8.76 14.55 21.75
C ASP A 248 9.53 15.22 20.61
N ILE A 249 10.84 15.40 20.80
CA ILE A 249 11.73 15.88 19.75
C ILE A 249 11.80 14.86 18.59
N GLY A 250 11.65 15.33 17.35
CA GLY A 250 11.53 14.46 16.17
C GLY A 250 12.81 13.72 15.75
N TYR A 251 13.98 14.12 16.24
CA TYR A 251 15.27 13.51 15.86
C TYR A 251 15.75 12.52 16.94
N ASN A 252 16.46 11.46 16.54
CA ASN A 252 17.11 10.55 17.49
C ASN A 252 18.34 11.22 18.13
N TYR A 253 19.07 12.04 17.36
CA TYR A 253 20.26 12.75 17.81
C TYR A 253 20.32 14.16 17.23
N LEU A 254 20.96 15.07 17.97
CA LEU A 254 21.29 16.42 17.49
C LEU A 254 22.78 16.68 17.64
N VAL A 255 23.36 17.46 16.73
CA VAL A 255 24.77 17.89 16.78
C VAL A 255 24.83 19.40 16.67
N ASP A 256 25.36 20.07 17.69
CA ASP A 256 25.51 21.54 17.68
C ASP A 256 26.78 22.01 16.95
N TRP A 257 26.90 23.32 16.73
CA TRP A 257 28.03 23.94 16.03
C TRP A 257 29.36 23.88 16.80
N LYS A 258 29.35 23.53 18.09
CA LYS A 258 30.54 23.29 18.92
C LYS A 258 30.97 21.81 18.90
N GLY A 259 30.21 20.93 18.25
CA GLY A 259 30.47 19.50 18.15
C GLY A 259 29.93 18.69 19.31
N ASN A 260 29.03 19.21 20.15
CA ASN A 260 28.38 18.37 21.15
C ASN A 260 27.27 17.53 20.50
N ILE A 261 27.12 16.29 20.98
CA ILE A 261 26.10 15.34 20.52
C ILE A 261 25.06 15.17 21.61
N TYR A 262 23.78 15.34 21.28
CA TYR A 262 22.67 15.25 22.22
C TYR A 262 21.80 14.03 21.91
N GLU A 263 21.40 13.33 22.96
CA GLU A 263 20.31 12.36 22.89
C GLU A 263 19.01 13.12 22.60
N GLY A 264 18.37 12.80 21.46
CA GLY A 264 17.09 13.37 21.06
C GLY A 264 15.93 12.56 21.65
N ARG A 265 15.14 11.92 20.79
CA ARG A 265 13.92 11.18 21.16
C ARG A 265 14.15 10.15 22.28
N TYR A 266 13.25 10.15 23.25
CA TYR A 266 13.31 9.24 24.39
C TYR A 266 13.10 7.78 23.96
N GLY A 267 14.07 6.91 24.28
CA GLY A 267 13.94 5.47 24.03
C GLY A 267 15.16 4.79 23.39
N GLY A 268 16.19 5.55 23.00
CA GLY A 268 17.43 5.02 22.41
C GLY A 268 17.32 4.69 20.92
N ASP A 269 18.34 4.04 20.36
CA ASP A 269 18.55 3.96 18.90
C ASP A 269 17.41 3.40 18.05
N ASN A 270 16.76 2.35 18.53
CA ASN A 270 15.75 1.66 17.73
C ASN A 270 14.37 2.34 17.85
N VAL A 271 14.24 3.41 18.65
CA VAL A 271 12.97 4.12 18.78
C VAL A 271 12.64 4.81 17.46
N VAL A 272 11.44 4.56 16.94
CA VAL A 272 10.93 5.20 15.73
C VAL A 272 10.71 6.68 16.03
N ALA A 273 11.50 7.54 15.40
CA ALA A 273 11.43 8.99 15.55
C ALA A 273 10.55 9.65 14.48
N GLY A 274 10.63 10.96 14.32
CA GLY A 274 9.61 11.79 13.66
C GLY A 274 10.28 12.87 12.83
N HIS A 275 11.17 12.43 11.94
CA HIS A 275 12.06 13.31 11.18
C HIS A 275 11.93 13.16 9.67
N ALA A 276 11.44 12.01 9.18
CA ALA A 276 11.18 11.74 7.78
C ALA A 276 9.99 10.81 7.68
N LEU A 277 8.78 11.38 7.52
CA LEU A 277 7.54 10.64 7.34
C LEU A 277 7.72 9.43 6.39
N GLN A 278 7.07 8.29 6.69
CA GLN A 278 7.20 6.98 6.03
C GLN A 278 8.56 6.28 6.17
N TYR A 279 9.65 7.03 6.34
CA TYR A 279 11.02 6.51 6.53
C TYR A 279 11.48 6.49 7.99
N ASN A 280 10.68 7.02 8.91
CA ASN A 280 10.92 6.97 10.35
C ASN A 280 11.19 5.54 10.86
N PRO A 281 10.39 4.50 10.51
CA PRO A 281 10.64 3.16 11.01
C PRO A 281 11.91 2.57 10.37
N GLY A 282 12.87 2.16 11.21
CA GLY A 282 14.11 1.53 10.76
C GLY A 282 15.20 2.49 10.31
N SER A 283 15.09 3.79 10.63
CA SER A 283 16.17 4.75 10.46
C SER A 283 16.49 5.52 11.75
N ILE A 284 17.72 6.06 11.83
CA ILE A 284 18.11 7.05 12.83
C ILE A 284 18.12 8.43 12.16
N GLY A 285 17.40 9.40 12.71
CA GLY A 285 17.49 10.81 12.31
C GLY A 285 18.53 11.56 13.13
N ILE A 286 19.53 12.14 12.47
CA ILE A 286 20.54 13.00 13.10
C ILE A 286 20.40 14.42 12.55
N CYS A 287 20.09 15.38 13.41
CA CYS A 287 19.96 16.80 13.03
C CYS A 287 21.22 17.58 13.39
N MET A 288 21.88 18.17 12.39
CA MET A 288 22.88 19.22 12.62
C MET A 288 22.16 20.54 12.85
N ILE A 289 22.32 21.15 14.03
CA ILE A 289 21.68 22.42 14.36
C ILE A 289 22.32 23.52 13.48
N GLY A 290 21.49 24.18 12.67
CA GLY A 290 21.87 25.20 11.70
C GLY A 290 21.10 25.10 10.37
N SER A 291 21.39 26.03 9.47
CA SER A 291 21.00 26.03 8.06
C SER A 291 22.25 25.90 7.19
N PHE A 292 22.26 24.91 6.29
CA PHE A 292 23.45 24.58 5.48
C PHE A 292 23.17 24.63 3.98
N THR A 293 22.21 25.47 3.58
CA THR A 293 21.92 25.72 2.17
C THR A 293 23.07 26.46 1.49
N SER A 294 23.65 27.46 2.16
CA SER A 294 24.80 28.24 1.66
C SER A 294 25.97 28.33 2.66
N THR A 295 25.77 27.90 3.91
CA THR A 295 26.79 27.89 4.96
C THR A 295 27.33 26.48 5.17
N ARG A 296 28.63 26.33 5.37
CA ARG A 296 29.24 25.04 5.70
C ARG A 296 29.07 24.75 7.20
N PRO A 297 28.71 23.51 7.60
CA PRO A 297 28.84 23.08 8.98
C PRO A 297 30.25 23.30 9.52
N THR A 298 30.38 23.58 10.81
CA THR A 298 31.69 23.78 11.45
C THR A 298 32.49 22.46 11.43
N ASP A 299 33.82 22.55 11.49
CA ASP A 299 34.65 21.33 11.54
C ASP A 299 34.38 20.49 12.79
N ALA A 300 34.10 21.14 13.94
CA ALA A 300 33.71 20.46 15.17
C ALA A 300 32.38 19.69 15.00
N GLN A 301 31.39 20.29 14.35
CA GLN A 301 30.10 19.66 14.07
C GLN A 301 30.23 18.47 13.10
N LEU A 302 31.04 18.60 12.05
CA LEU A 302 31.31 17.49 11.11
C LEU A 302 32.10 16.36 11.78
N ALA A 303 33.09 16.68 12.61
CA ALA A 303 33.85 15.69 13.36
C ALA A 303 32.94 14.89 14.32
N ALA A 304 32.06 15.59 15.04
CA ALA A 304 31.08 14.98 15.94
C ALA A 304 30.05 14.12 15.20
N LEU A 305 29.50 14.61 14.08
CA LEU A 305 28.63 13.82 13.21
C LEU A 305 29.33 12.54 12.75
N THR A 306 30.58 12.65 12.31
CA THR A 306 31.36 11.52 11.78
C THR A 306 31.65 10.51 12.89
N ALA A 307 32.04 10.96 14.09
CA ALA A 307 32.25 10.11 15.25
C ALA A 307 30.97 9.35 15.66
N LEU A 308 29.83 10.04 15.66
CA LEU A 308 28.53 9.43 15.92
C LEU A 308 28.20 8.37 14.86
N LEU A 309 28.39 8.68 13.59
CA LEU A 309 28.14 7.74 12.49
C LEU A 309 29.06 6.52 12.54
N ILE A 310 30.35 6.68 12.88
CA ILE A 310 31.29 5.56 13.09
C ILE A 310 30.75 4.63 14.17
N TRP A 311 30.40 5.18 15.34
CA TRP A 311 29.89 4.37 16.45
C TRP A 311 28.56 3.69 16.11
N LYS A 312 27.63 4.39 15.46
CA LYS A 312 26.35 3.80 15.04
C LYS A 312 26.50 2.76 13.94
N ALA A 313 27.36 3.01 12.95
CA ALA A 313 27.64 2.08 11.88
C ALA A 313 28.22 0.77 12.42
N ASP A 314 29.18 0.84 13.35
CA ASP A 314 29.72 -0.35 13.99
C ASP A 314 28.68 -1.07 14.87
N ALA A 315 27.98 -0.33 15.74
CA ALA A 315 27.01 -0.91 16.67
C ALA A 315 25.80 -1.55 15.95
N LYS A 316 25.40 -1.01 14.79
CA LYS A 316 24.25 -1.48 14.01
C LYS A 316 24.63 -2.32 12.80
N LYS A 317 25.93 -2.50 12.55
CA LYS A 317 26.46 -3.19 11.36
C LYS A 317 25.94 -2.59 10.05
N ILE A 318 25.94 -1.25 9.97
CA ILE A 318 25.55 -0.49 8.78
C ILE A 318 26.79 -0.20 7.94
N ASP A 319 26.89 -0.80 6.76
CA ASP A 319 27.93 -0.46 5.79
C ASP A 319 27.68 0.95 5.25
N ALA A 320 28.56 1.89 5.57
CA ALA A 320 28.44 3.30 5.22
C ALA A 320 28.49 3.59 3.72
N LEU A 321 29.00 2.66 2.89
CA LEU A 321 29.06 2.80 1.43
C LEU A 321 27.94 2.02 0.72
N ALA A 322 27.19 1.18 1.44
CA ALA A 322 26.14 0.38 0.84
C ALA A 322 24.94 1.22 0.38
N ARG A 323 24.23 0.65 -0.60
CA ARG A 323 22.91 1.10 -1.03
C ARG A 323 21.89 0.03 -0.69
N ILE A 324 20.75 0.43 -0.14
CA ILE A 324 19.67 -0.47 0.26
C ILE A 324 18.35 0.03 -0.29
N PHE A 325 17.46 -0.89 -0.66
CA PHE A 325 16.06 -0.54 -0.82
C PHE A 325 15.47 -0.28 0.56
N PHE A 326 14.85 0.88 0.72
CA PHE A 326 14.29 1.34 1.98
C PHE A 326 12.91 1.93 1.71
N VAL A 327 11.88 1.25 2.21
CA VAL A 327 10.45 1.56 2.04
C VAL A 327 9.94 1.44 0.60
N ASP A 328 10.36 2.33 -0.30
CA ASP A 328 9.85 2.47 -1.67
C ASP A 328 10.94 2.79 -2.70
N LYS A 329 12.19 3.02 -2.27
CA LYS A 329 13.30 3.41 -3.17
C LYS A 329 14.66 2.95 -2.64
N THR A 330 15.66 2.98 -3.51
CA THR A 330 17.05 2.63 -3.15
C THR A 330 17.83 3.87 -2.73
N ILE A 331 18.30 3.88 -1.48
CA ILE A 331 19.05 4.98 -0.86
C ILE A 331 20.46 4.52 -0.47
N ASN A 332 21.36 5.47 -0.23
CA ASN A 332 22.57 5.16 0.55
C ASN A 332 22.17 4.88 2.00
N THR A 333 22.86 3.98 2.69
CA THR A 333 22.61 3.69 4.11
C THR A 333 22.83 4.90 5.03
N ILE A 334 23.68 5.85 4.63
CA ILE A 334 23.78 7.19 5.22
C ILE A 334 23.40 8.19 4.13
N CYS A 335 22.21 8.79 4.26
CA CYS A 335 21.61 9.65 3.24
C CYS A 335 21.16 11.00 3.82
N GLY A 336 20.88 11.97 2.96
CA GLY A 336 20.22 13.21 3.36
C GLY A 336 18.71 13.04 3.42
N HIS A 337 18.00 13.91 4.14
CA HIS A 337 16.54 13.92 4.13
C HIS A 337 15.94 14.06 2.72
N ARG A 338 16.56 14.87 1.86
CA ARG A 338 16.19 15.03 0.45
C ARG A 338 16.23 13.75 -0.40
N ASP A 339 16.97 12.73 0.04
CA ASP A 339 17.06 11.45 -0.69
C ASP A 339 15.78 10.62 -0.52
N VAL A 340 14.99 10.93 0.52
CA VAL A 340 13.80 10.16 0.90
C VAL A 340 12.51 10.96 0.67
N LEU A 341 12.51 12.27 0.94
CA LEU A 341 11.35 13.16 0.81
C LEU A 341 11.67 14.43 0.01
N ASN A 342 10.63 15.13 -0.46
CA ASN A 342 10.79 16.38 -1.22
C ASN A 342 11.11 17.55 -0.27
N THR A 343 12.39 17.77 -0.01
CA THR A 343 12.89 18.81 0.91
C THR A 343 14.29 19.29 0.50
N SER A 344 14.67 20.49 0.91
CA SER A 344 16.05 20.99 0.79
C SER A 344 16.98 20.42 1.86
N CYS A 345 16.45 19.82 2.92
CA CYS A 345 17.22 19.27 4.04
C CYS A 345 18.18 18.14 3.58
N PRO A 346 19.45 18.08 4.03
CA PRO A 346 20.10 18.84 5.10
C PRO A 346 20.75 20.17 4.66
N GLY A 347 20.31 20.76 3.56
CA GLY A 347 20.95 21.93 2.93
C GLY A 347 22.04 21.51 1.94
N GLN A 348 22.22 22.31 0.88
CA GLN A 348 23.09 21.96 -0.25
C GLN A 348 24.54 21.70 0.18
N VAL A 349 25.13 22.60 0.97
CA VAL A 349 26.54 22.49 1.38
C VAL A 349 26.78 21.27 2.28
N ALA A 350 25.87 20.98 3.21
CA ALA A 350 25.96 19.78 4.04
C ALA A 350 25.75 18.49 3.24
N TYR A 351 24.81 18.50 2.29
CA TYR A 351 24.53 17.36 1.43
C TYR A 351 25.73 16.99 0.56
N ASP A 352 26.42 17.98 0.00
CA ASP A 352 27.61 17.77 -0.84
C ASP A 352 28.80 17.16 -0.05
N LEU A 353 28.79 17.26 1.27
CA LEU A 353 29.79 16.65 2.16
C LEU A 353 29.49 15.18 2.50
N LEU A 354 28.26 14.68 2.30
CA LEU A 354 27.87 13.33 2.68
C LEU A 354 28.72 12.21 2.02
N PRO A 355 29.14 12.30 0.74
CA PRO A 355 30.05 11.32 0.16
C PRO A 355 31.37 11.21 0.93
N LYS A 356 31.95 12.34 1.35
CA LYS A 356 33.17 12.36 2.15
C LYS A 356 32.92 11.77 3.54
N VAL A 357 31.84 12.16 4.21
CA VAL A 357 31.48 11.61 5.53
C VAL A 357 31.33 10.10 5.46
N ARG A 358 30.65 9.55 4.44
CA ARG A 358 30.53 8.09 4.24
C ARG A 358 31.90 7.42 4.07
N ALA A 359 32.79 8.00 3.28
CA ALA A 359 34.14 7.48 3.11
C ALA A 359 34.95 7.49 4.41
N ASP A 360 34.86 8.57 5.20
CA ASP A 360 35.54 8.70 6.49
C ASP A 360 35.00 7.68 7.52
N VAL A 361 33.69 7.40 7.51
CA VAL A 361 33.08 6.34 8.34
C VAL A 361 33.55 4.95 7.91
N ALA A 362 33.52 4.65 6.62
CA ALA A 362 33.92 3.35 6.07
C ALA A 362 35.41 3.04 6.31
N ALA A 363 36.27 4.06 6.32
CA ALA A 363 37.68 3.91 6.65
C ALA A 363 37.93 3.49 8.11
N LYS A 364 36.96 3.69 9.01
CA LYS A 364 37.06 3.39 10.44
C LYS A 364 36.25 2.18 10.87
N VAL A 365 35.19 1.83 10.12
CA VAL A 365 34.34 0.66 10.40
C VAL A 365 34.45 -0.33 9.25
N ILE A 366 35.30 -1.34 9.43
CA ILE A 366 35.40 -2.46 8.47
C ILE A 366 34.28 -3.44 8.83
N ILE A 367 33.16 -3.34 8.12
CA ILE A 367 32.09 -4.33 8.20
C ILE A 367 32.38 -5.39 7.15
N THR A 368 32.75 -6.60 7.58
CA THR A 368 32.64 -7.75 6.69
C THR A 368 31.16 -7.91 6.37
N PRO A 369 30.73 -7.82 5.09
CA PRO A 369 29.32 -7.95 4.75
C PRO A 369 28.84 -9.28 5.33
N ALA A 370 27.86 -9.25 6.24
CA ALA A 370 27.17 -10.46 6.62
C ALA A 370 26.66 -11.10 5.34
N LYS A 371 26.84 -12.42 5.16
CA LYS A 371 26.30 -13.14 4.01
C LYS A 371 24.83 -12.74 3.85
N THR A 372 24.54 -11.93 2.85
CA THR A 372 23.21 -11.37 2.65
C THR A 372 22.29 -12.54 2.37
N ALA A 373 21.26 -12.69 3.20
CA ALA A 373 20.20 -13.66 2.96
C ALA A 373 19.69 -13.48 1.52
N ASN A 374 19.87 -14.50 0.68
CA ASN A 374 19.49 -14.42 -0.72
C ASN A 374 18.02 -14.82 -0.82
N TYR A 375 17.15 -13.85 -0.54
CA TYR A 375 15.73 -13.98 -0.75
C TYR A 375 15.39 -13.89 -2.24
N GLY A 376 14.67 -14.90 -2.74
CA GLY A 376 14.09 -14.92 -4.07
C GLY A 376 12.68 -15.47 -4.00
N ALA A 377 11.72 -14.78 -4.60
CA ALA A 377 10.35 -15.24 -4.71
C ALA A 377 9.83 -15.04 -6.13
N GLU A 378 9.12 -16.04 -6.65
CA GLU A 378 8.55 -16.01 -8.00
C GLU A 378 7.05 -16.25 -7.93
N LEU A 379 6.28 -15.45 -8.68
CA LEU A 379 4.85 -15.66 -8.87
C LEU A 379 4.65 -16.58 -10.08
N VAL A 380 4.63 -17.88 -9.82
CA VAL A 380 4.59 -18.94 -10.84
C VAL A 380 3.24 -19.00 -11.56
N PHE A 381 2.17 -18.71 -10.83
CA PHE A 381 0.81 -18.71 -11.37
C PHE A 381 -0.01 -17.60 -10.74
N LEU A 382 -0.85 -16.96 -11.54
CA LEU A 382 -1.85 -15.99 -11.09
C LEU A 382 -3.08 -16.09 -12.00
N ARG A 383 -4.25 -16.17 -11.40
CA ARG A 383 -5.52 -16.15 -12.13
C ARG A 383 -6.57 -15.36 -11.37
N PHE A 384 -7.30 -14.54 -12.12
CA PHE A 384 -8.52 -13.87 -11.66
C PHE A 384 -9.73 -14.61 -12.23
N SER A 385 -10.69 -14.99 -11.38
CA SER A 385 -11.88 -15.69 -11.84
C SER A 385 -13.13 -15.39 -10.99
N PRO A 386 -14.31 -15.23 -11.63
CA PRO A 386 -14.51 -15.09 -13.08
C PRO A 386 -14.01 -13.71 -13.59
N THR A 387 -13.73 -13.58 -14.89
CA THR A 387 -13.37 -12.29 -15.52
C THR A 387 -14.57 -11.43 -15.87
N THR A 388 -15.78 -11.94 -15.66
CA THR A 388 -17.02 -11.16 -15.76
C THR A 388 -17.94 -11.60 -14.64
N LEU A 389 -18.37 -10.66 -13.80
CA LEU A 389 -19.19 -10.93 -12.62
C LEU A 389 -20.20 -9.80 -12.38
N PRO A 390 -21.40 -10.10 -11.85
CA PRO A 390 -22.29 -9.03 -11.41
C PRO A 390 -21.75 -8.30 -10.19
N GLY A 391 -22.12 -7.03 -10.05
CA GLY A 391 -21.88 -6.25 -8.83
C GLY A 391 -22.42 -6.97 -7.59
N GLY A 392 -21.62 -6.97 -6.52
CA GLY A 392 -21.86 -7.67 -5.27
C GLY A 392 -21.25 -9.07 -5.17
N GLN A 393 -20.68 -9.61 -6.25
CA GLN A 393 -20.00 -10.91 -6.25
C GLN A 393 -18.49 -10.78 -5.99
N SER A 394 -17.88 -11.90 -5.59
CA SER A 394 -16.45 -11.96 -5.31
C SER A 394 -15.65 -12.42 -6.53
N LEU A 395 -14.66 -11.61 -6.91
CA LEU A 395 -13.54 -12.04 -7.72
C LEU A 395 -12.64 -12.94 -6.86
N ARG A 396 -12.44 -14.18 -7.30
CA ARG A 396 -11.47 -15.09 -6.70
C ARG A 396 -10.11 -14.90 -7.37
N ILE A 397 -9.08 -14.85 -6.55
CA ILE A 397 -7.68 -14.79 -6.95
C ILE A 397 -7.05 -16.11 -6.54
N ASP A 398 -6.46 -16.82 -7.49
CA ASP A 398 -5.66 -18.02 -7.24
C ASP A 398 -4.21 -17.71 -7.65
N ALA A 399 -3.25 -18.01 -6.77
CA ALA A 399 -1.84 -17.73 -7.00
C ALA A 399 -0.95 -18.88 -6.52
N THR A 400 0.15 -19.14 -7.23
CA THR A 400 1.21 -20.05 -6.78
C THR A 400 2.51 -19.27 -6.67
N ILE A 401 3.10 -19.30 -5.48
CA ILE A 401 4.35 -18.62 -5.15
C ILE A 401 5.43 -19.66 -4.90
N LYS A 402 6.63 -19.45 -5.43
CA LYS A 402 7.80 -20.29 -5.21
C LYS A 402 8.92 -19.50 -4.54
N ASN A 403 9.58 -20.12 -3.57
CA ASN A 403 10.86 -19.61 -3.04
C ASN A 403 11.99 -20.02 -4.00
N THR A 404 12.58 -19.06 -4.69
CA THR A 404 13.72 -19.23 -5.60
C THR A 404 15.06 -18.86 -4.96
N GLY A 405 15.03 -18.34 -3.73
CA GLY A 405 16.20 -18.01 -2.94
C GLY A 405 16.78 -19.18 -2.14
N ASP A 406 17.79 -18.89 -1.34
CA ASP A 406 18.41 -19.84 -0.39
C ASP A 406 17.97 -19.62 1.06
N THR A 407 17.08 -18.65 1.30
CA THR A 407 16.60 -18.26 2.63
C THR A 407 15.10 -18.49 2.74
N VAL A 408 14.63 -18.92 3.92
CA VAL A 408 13.20 -19.14 4.20
C VAL A 408 12.39 -17.86 4.01
N LEU A 409 11.28 -17.93 3.26
CA LEU A 409 10.34 -16.82 3.12
C LEU A 409 9.35 -16.86 4.26
N GLU A 410 9.55 -15.97 5.21
CA GLU A 410 8.66 -15.78 6.34
C GLU A 410 7.42 -14.97 5.91
N THR A 411 6.22 -15.40 6.28
CA THR A 411 4.97 -14.73 5.89
C THR A 411 4.19 -14.18 7.09
N GLN A 412 3.12 -13.44 6.79
CA GLN A 412 2.16 -12.89 7.75
C GLN A 412 0.79 -12.73 7.10
N GLY A 413 -0.24 -12.59 7.93
CA GLY A 413 -1.62 -12.47 7.49
C GLY A 413 -1.99 -11.17 6.72
N PRO A 414 -3.24 -11.11 6.22
CA PRO A 414 -4.29 -12.09 6.47
C PRO A 414 -4.04 -13.40 5.73
N ASP A 415 -4.57 -14.48 6.28
CA ASP A 415 -4.36 -15.81 5.72
C ASP A 415 -5.05 -15.98 4.37
N PRO A 416 -4.62 -16.96 3.55
CA PRO A 416 -5.31 -17.34 2.33
C PRO A 416 -6.81 -17.54 2.58
N GLY A 417 -7.63 -17.03 1.66
CA GLY A 417 -9.09 -17.05 1.72
C GLY A 417 -9.74 -15.81 2.32
N TYR A 418 -8.95 -14.85 2.84
CA TYR A 418 -9.51 -13.57 3.30
C TYR A 418 -10.21 -12.82 2.15
N THR A 419 -11.32 -12.16 2.47
CA THR A 419 -12.14 -11.40 1.52
C THR A 419 -12.04 -9.91 1.82
N TYR A 420 -11.64 -9.12 0.82
CA TYR A 420 -11.74 -7.67 0.87
C TYR A 420 -13.03 -7.19 0.20
N ASP A 421 -13.61 -6.09 0.66
CA ASP A 421 -14.52 -5.30 -0.16
C ASP A 421 -13.74 -4.36 -1.08
N GLU A 422 -14.28 -4.02 -2.27
CA GLU A 422 -13.61 -3.20 -3.30
C GLU A 422 -13.03 -1.85 -2.79
N ALA A 423 -13.63 -1.26 -1.75
CA ALA A 423 -13.18 0.01 -1.20
C ALA A 423 -12.10 -0.13 -0.10
N GLN A 424 -11.78 -1.36 0.31
CA GLN A 424 -10.86 -1.64 1.40
C GLN A 424 -9.42 -1.79 0.89
N ASP A 425 -8.48 -1.55 1.80
CA ASP A 425 -7.08 -1.89 1.60
C ASP A 425 -6.52 -2.59 2.86
N TYR A 426 -5.35 -3.19 2.71
CA TYR A 426 -4.67 -3.93 3.78
C TYR A 426 -4.51 -3.13 5.08
N ALA A 427 -4.09 -1.86 4.99
CA ALA A 427 -3.80 -1.04 6.15
C ALA A 427 -5.09 -0.55 6.84
N GLY A 428 -6.09 -0.18 6.04
CA GLY A 428 -7.42 0.21 6.51
C GLY A 428 -8.17 -0.93 7.21
N GLN A 429 -7.84 -2.18 6.92
CA GLN A 429 -8.34 -3.35 7.64
C GLN A 429 -7.58 -3.66 8.95
N GLY A 430 -6.62 -2.82 9.34
CA GLY A 430 -5.89 -2.95 10.62
C GLY A 430 -4.82 -4.04 10.63
N PHE A 431 -4.45 -4.59 9.48
CA PHE A 431 -3.35 -5.56 9.43
C PHE A 431 -1.98 -4.86 9.53
N PRO A 432 -1.08 -5.30 10.42
CA PRO A 432 0.21 -4.65 10.61
C PRO A 432 1.17 -5.03 9.48
N LYS A 433 1.87 -4.06 8.88
CA LYS A 433 2.99 -4.37 7.98
C LYS A 433 4.23 -4.69 8.82
N ILE A 434 4.68 -5.96 8.86
CA ILE A 434 5.90 -6.34 9.58
C ILE A 434 7.04 -6.46 8.56
N SER A 435 8.17 -5.82 8.84
CA SER A 435 9.33 -5.85 7.96
C SER A 435 9.78 -7.27 7.66
N ASN A 436 10.24 -7.49 6.42
CA ASN A 436 10.80 -8.75 5.94
C ASN A 436 9.79 -9.89 5.76
N LYS A 437 8.49 -9.64 5.92
CA LYS A 437 7.45 -10.65 5.66
C LYS A 437 7.00 -10.62 4.20
N PHE A 438 6.79 -11.81 3.64
CA PHE A 438 6.40 -12.04 2.26
C PHE A 438 4.90 -12.17 2.12
N ARG A 439 4.33 -11.50 1.11
CA ARG A 439 2.90 -11.52 0.79
C ARG A 439 2.67 -11.48 -0.71
N LEU A 440 1.57 -12.11 -1.14
CA LEU A 440 0.97 -11.82 -2.45
C LEU A 440 0.36 -10.43 -2.41
N THR A 441 0.58 -9.64 -3.45
CA THR A 441 -0.12 -8.39 -3.69
C THR A 441 -1.03 -8.52 -4.90
N VAL A 442 -2.20 -7.88 -4.85
CA VAL A 442 -3.05 -7.67 -6.01
C VAL A 442 -3.35 -6.18 -6.10
N ASP A 443 -3.18 -5.66 -7.30
CA ASP A 443 -3.38 -4.27 -7.65
C ASP A 443 -4.21 -4.16 -8.93
N PHE A 444 -4.57 -2.94 -9.31
CA PHE A 444 -5.39 -2.68 -10.48
C PHE A 444 -5.05 -1.37 -11.19
N SER A 445 -5.50 -1.23 -12.44
CA SER A 445 -5.40 0.03 -13.16
C SER A 445 -6.36 1.07 -12.57
N ASP A 446 -5.81 2.06 -11.87
CA ASP A 446 -6.54 3.19 -11.26
C ASP A 446 -6.05 4.53 -11.81
N PRO A 447 -6.92 5.40 -12.38
CA PRO A 447 -6.54 6.77 -12.73
C PRO A 447 -6.12 7.62 -11.53
N ASP A 448 -6.57 7.31 -10.31
CA ASP A 448 -6.19 8.02 -9.07
C ASP A 448 -4.90 7.46 -8.43
N ASN A 449 -4.26 6.49 -9.11
CA ASN A 449 -2.94 5.95 -8.78
C ASN A 449 -2.81 5.44 -7.33
N LYS A 450 -3.87 4.86 -6.75
CA LYS A 450 -3.79 4.20 -5.43
C LYS A 450 -2.93 2.94 -5.54
N PRO A 451 -1.73 2.88 -4.94
CA PRO A 451 -0.86 1.74 -5.14
C PRO A 451 -1.24 0.59 -4.19
N ASN A 452 -1.44 -0.60 -4.76
CA ASN A 452 -1.48 -1.92 -4.12
C ASN A 452 -2.37 -2.02 -2.86
N PRO A 453 -3.70 -2.11 -2.98
CA PRO A 453 -4.57 -2.20 -1.80
C PRO A 453 -4.58 -3.60 -1.18
N TYR A 454 -4.61 -4.67 -1.97
CA TYR A 454 -4.91 -6.02 -1.47
C TYR A 454 -3.66 -6.85 -1.23
N ARG A 455 -3.61 -7.56 -0.09
CA ARG A 455 -2.50 -8.45 0.26
C ARG A 455 -2.96 -9.71 0.97
N TRP A 456 -2.30 -10.83 0.72
CA TRP A 456 -2.49 -12.09 1.44
C TRP A 456 -1.16 -12.70 1.85
N GLY A 457 -1.14 -13.32 3.03
CA GLY A 457 -0.06 -14.18 3.47
C GLY A 457 0.04 -15.46 2.65
N LEU A 458 1.19 -16.11 2.73
CA LEU A 458 1.49 -17.36 2.02
C LEU A 458 0.89 -18.60 2.72
N GLY A 459 0.19 -18.41 3.84
CA GLY A 459 -0.38 -19.46 4.70
C GLY A 459 0.64 -20.20 5.58
N LYS A 460 1.90 -20.28 5.15
CA LYS A 460 3.04 -20.81 5.90
C LYS A 460 4.35 -20.18 5.44
N SER A 461 5.40 -20.29 6.25
CA SER A 461 6.76 -20.00 5.80
C SER A 461 7.19 -20.97 4.69
N LEU A 462 7.93 -20.47 3.71
CA LEU A 462 8.29 -21.21 2.50
C LEU A 462 9.79 -21.52 2.47
N GLN A 463 10.16 -22.79 2.55
CA GLN A 463 11.57 -23.22 2.50
C GLN A 463 12.18 -22.98 1.11
N PRO A 464 13.52 -22.87 0.98
CA PRO A 464 14.19 -22.78 -0.32
C PRO A 464 13.72 -23.86 -1.31
N GLY A 465 13.29 -23.45 -2.51
CA GLY A 465 12.78 -24.34 -3.55
C GLY A 465 11.32 -24.78 -3.40
N GLU A 466 10.68 -24.51 -2.26
CA GLU A 466 9.29 -24.88 -1.99
C GLU A 466 8.31 -23.93 -2.72
N SER A 467 7.15 -24.47 -3.09
CA SER A 467 6.02 -23.72 -3.66
C SER A 467 4.78 -23.85 -2.77
N THR A 468 3.95 -22.81 -2.75
CA THR A 468 2.64 -22.83 -2.10
C THR A 468 1.59 -22.21 -3.02
N SER A 469 0.39 -22.79 -3.02
CA SER A 469 -0.77 -22.22 -3.70
C SER A 469 -1.68 -21.59 -2.66
N ILE A 470 -2.07 -20.34 -2.91
CA ILE A 470 -2.98 -19.58 -2.06
C ILE A 470 -4.11 -19.02 -2.89
N TYR A 471 -5.18 -18.64 -2.21
CA TYR A 471 -6.31 -17.97 -2.82
C TYR A 471 -6.76 -16.80 -1.96
N GLY A 472 -7.53 -15.89 -2.55
CA GLY A 472 -8.12 -14.73 -1.89
C GLY A 472 -9.35 -14.25 -2.63
N TYR A 473 -10.08 -13.31 -2.04
CA TYR A 473 -11.31 -12.78 -2.65
C TYR A 473 -11.37 -11.25 -2.57
N ILE A 474 -11.93 -10.63 -3.61
CA ILE A 474 -12.31 -9.22 -3.60
C ILE A 474 -13.78 -9.15 -4.01
N LYS A 475 -14.64 -8.60 -3.16
CA LYS A 475 -16.05 -8.36 -3.47
C LYS A 475 -16.18 -7.06 -4.26
N LEU A 476 -16.56 -7.17 -5.53
CA LEU A 476 -16.61 -6.06 -6.47
C LEU A 476 -18.03 -5.53 -6.63
N ASN A 477 -18.22 -4.21 -6.59
CA ASN A 477 -19.54 -3.59 -6.64
C ASN A 477 -19.68 -2.58 -7.78
N SER A 478 -18.58 -1.98 -8.22
CA SER A 478 -18.60 -0.89 -9.22
C SER A 478 -18.74 -1.46 -10.63
N ASN A 479 -19.78 -1.05 -11.36
CA ASN A 479 -20.02 -1.48 -12.75
C ASN A 479 -18.98 -0.88 -13.71
N LYS A 480 -17.82 -1.52 -13.85
CA LYS A 480 -16.72 -1.09 -14.71
C LYS A 480 -15.87 -2.27 -15.15
N VAL A 481 -15.08 -2.06 -16.20
CA VAL A 481 -13.96 -2.94 -16.55
C VAL A 481 -12.71 -2.40 -15.87
N THR A 482 -11.97 -3.26 -15.18
CA THR A 482 -10.73 -2.90 -14.48
C THR A 482 -9.68 -3.97 -14.73
N GLU A 483 -8.45 -3.56 -15.08
CA GLU A 483 -7.34 -4.52 -15.22
C GLU A 483 -6.74 -4.81 -13.86
N TYR A 484 -6.75 -6.06 -13.44
CA TYR A 484 -6.09 -6.51 -12.21
C TYR A 484 -4.77 -7.20 -12.53
N PHE A 485 -3.79 -7.06 -11.63
CA PHE A 485 -2.49 -7.72 -11.74
C PHE A 485 -1.93 -8.03 -10.36
N GLY A 486 -1.00 -8.98 -10.29
CA GLY A 486 -0.41 -9.42 -9.04
C GLY A 486 1.07 -9.10 -8.91
N GLY A 487 1.57 -9.30 -7.69
CA GLY A 487 2.97 -9.17 -7.34
C GLY A 487 3.32 -9.93 -6.07
N ILE A 488 4.59 -9.89 -5.70
CA ILE A 488 5.07 -10.42 -4.42
C ILE A 488 5.88 -9.33 -3.76
N VAL A 489 5.47 -8.97 -2.54
CA VAL A 489 6.18 -7.98 -1.73
C VAL A 489 6.91 -8.66 -0.58
N GLN A 490 8.16 -8.27 -0.38
CA GLN A 490 8.90 -8.45 0.86
C GLN A 490 8.84 -7.11 1.59
N GLU A 491 8.03 -7.07 2.65
CA GLU A 491 7.58 -5.82 3.26
C GLU A 491 8.72 -4.95 3.78
N TYR A 492 8.72 -3.68 3.36
CA TYR A 492 9.78 -2.71 3.61
C TYR A 492 11.17 -3.14 3.10
N VAL A 493 11.26 -4.08 2.14
CA VAL A 493 12.53 -4.56 1.58
C VAL A 493 12.59 -4.52 0.06
N LYS A 494 11.57 -5.00 -0.67
CA LYS A 494 11.42 -4.84 -2.14
C LYS A 494 10.20 -5.60 -2.62
N TYR A 495 9.81 -5.35 -3.87
CA TYR A 495 9.00 -6.32 -4.62
C TYR A 495 9.91 -7.31 -5.34
N HIS A 496 9.51 -8.58 -5.32
CA HIS A 496 10.14 -9.65 -6.10
C HIS A 496 9.42 -9.88 -7.43
N ALA A 497 8.16 -9.45 -7.51
CA ALA A 497 7.36 -9.44 -8.72
C ALA A 497 6.35 -8.27 -8.64
N GLU A 498 6.13 -7.58 -9.76
CA GLU A 498 5.16 -6.50 -9.91
C GLU A 498 4.50 -6.58 -11.30
N ASN A 499 3.26 -6.09 -11.42
CA ASN A 499 2.55 -6.02 -12.70
C ASN A 499 2.43 -7.37 -13.45
N VAL A 500 2.40 -8.49 -12.72
CA VAL A 500 2.34 -9.83 -13.32
C VAL A 500 0.89 -10.22 -13.60
N GLY A 501 0.64 -10.85 -14.75
CA GLY A 501 -0.65 -11.48 -15.06
C GLY A 501 -1.81 -10.51 -15.20
N ARG A 502 -1.59 -9.35 -15.84
CA ARG A 502 -2.63 -8.37 -16.14
C ARG A 502 -3.84 -9.01 -16.81
N GLN A 503 -5.01 -8.85 -16.19
CA GLN A 503 -6.25 -9.45 -16.66
C GLN A 503 -7.42 -8.47 -16.49
N PRO A 504 -8.16 -8.14 -17.57
CA PRO A 504 -9.38 -7.33 -17.45
C PRO A 504 -10.49 -8.13 -16.77
N VAL A 505 -11.12 -7.50 -15.78
CA VAL A 505 -12.30 -8.02 -15.06
C VAL A 505 -13.45 -7.05 -15.28
N SER A 506 -14.57 -7.54 -15.79
CA SER A 506 -15.79 -6.78 -16.08
C SER A 506 -16.83 -6.99 -15.01
N VAL A 507 -17.15 -5.94 -14.25
CA VAL A 507 -18.26 -5.95 -13.31
C VAL A 507 -19.50 -5.44 -14.03
N ILE A 508 -20.51 -6.28 -14.17
CA ILE A 508 -21.78 -5.98 -14.83
C ILE A 508 -22.87 -5.65 -13.81
N PRO A 509 -23.96 -4.95 -14.20
CA PRO A 509 -25.09 -4.72 -13.30
C PRO A 509 -25.62 -6.02 -12.67
N ALA A 510 -26.13 -5.92 -11.44
CA ALA A 510 -26.73 -7.05 -10.75
C ALA A 510 -27.94 -7.62 -11.54
N GLY A 511 -27.90 -8.93 -11.86
CA GLY A 511 -28.94 -9.65 -12.62
C GLY A 511 -28.36 -10.44 -13.80
N PHE A 512 -28.47 -11.78 -13.78
CA PHE A 512 -27.85 -12.65 -14.79
C PHE A 512 -28.80 -12.88 -16.00
N PRO A 513 -28.28 -13.06 -17.24
CA PRO A 513 -29.08 -13.55 -18.37
C PRO A 513 -29.68 -14.94 -18.16
N THR A 514 -29.08 -15.74 -17.27
CA THR A 514 -29.55 -17.07 -16.83
C THR A 514 -30.61 -17.01 -15.72
N GLN A 515 -31.00 -15.81 -15.29
CA GLN A 515 -32.10 -15.66 -14.35
C GLN A 515 -33.40 -16.06 -15.05
N ARG A 516 -34.20 -16.90 -14.39
CA ARG A 516 -35.53 -17.31 -14.89
C ARG A 516 -36.33 -16.07 -15.30
N ALA A 517 -37.08 -16.19 -16.39
CA ALA A 517 -37.95 -15.10 -16.84
C ALA A 517 -38.89 -14.67 -15.71
N THR A 518 -39.02 -13.36 -15.53
CA THR A 518 -39.89 -12.75 -14.51
C THR A 518 -41.37 -13.13 -14.68
N SER A 519 -41.76 -13.44 -15.92
CA SER A 519 -43.08 -13.96 -16.26
C SER A 519 -43.04 -14.85 -17.50
N ARG A 520 -43.95 -15.82 -17.57
CA ARG A 520 -44.22 -16.59 -18.78
C ARG A 520 -44.79 -15.67 -19.87
N ALA A 521 -44.17 -15.64 -21.04
CA ALA A 521 -44.67 -14.85 -22.16
C ALA A 521 -46.05 -15.33 -22.64
N THR A 522 -46.92 -14.38 -22.99
CA THR A 522 -48.28 -14.65 -23.51
C THR A 522 -48.37 -14.61 -25.04
N ASP A 523 -47.30 -14.19 -25.73
CA ASP A 523 -47.21 -14.16 -27.20
C ASP A 523 -47.14 -15.59 -27.76
N SER A 524 -48.00 -15.91 -28.72
CA SER A 524 -48.03 -17.23 -29.37
C SER A 524 -46.76 -17.58 -30.14
N ASN A 525 -45.95 -16.58 -30.51
CA ASN A 525 -44.63 -16.78 -31.14
C ASN A 525 -43.54 -17.13 -30.14
N ILE A 526 -43.82 -17.05 -28.84
CA ILE A 526 -42.86 -17.34 -27.78
C ILE A 526 -43.26 -18.63 -27.06
N ARG A 527 -42.30 -19.55 -26.95
CA ARG A 527 -42.45 -20.78 -26.19
C ARG A 527 -41.73 -20.64 -24.84
N TYR A 528 -42.45 -20.88 -23.75
CA TYR A 528 -41.86 -20.97 -22.41
C TYR A 528 -41.49 -22.42 -22.07
N PHE A 529 -40.30 -22.61 -21.50
CA PHE A 529 -39.82 -23.90 -21.02
C PHE A 529 -39.80 -23.91 -19.49
N ASN A 530 -40.63 -24.77 -18.88
CA ASN A 530 -40.73 -24.86 -17.41
C ASN A 530 -39.45 -25.42 -16.79
N GLU A 531 -38.77 -26.29 -17.53
CA GLU A 531 -37.56 -27.00 -17.14
C GLU A 531 -36.44 -26.04 -16.74
N THR A 532 -36.26 -24.98 -17.54
CA THR A 532 -35.21 -23.98 -17.33
C THR A 532 -35.76 -22.63 -16.89
N GLY A 533 -37.05 -22.37 -17.10
CA GLY A 533 -37.72 -21.11 -16.78
C GLY A 533 -37.48 -20.00 -17.79
N HIS A 534 -37.15 -20.35 -19.04
CA HIS A 534 -36.78 -19.40 -20.10
C HIS A 534 -37.73 -19.38 -21.28
N ASN A 535 -37.80 -18.23 -21.95
CA ASN A 535 -38.58 -18.02 -23.17
C ASN A 535 -37.74 -18.25 -24.43
N LEU A 536 -38.33 -18.79 -25.48
CA LEU A 536 -37.74 -18.92 -26.80
C LEU A 536 -38.69 -18.33 -27.85
N GLY A 537 -38.28 -17.24 -28.48
CA GLY A 537 -39.13 -16.46 -29.38
C GLY A 537 -38.67 -16.43 -30.84
N TYR A 538 -39.59 -15.99 -31.70
CA TYR A 538 -39.29 -15.40 -33.00
C TYR A 538 -38.35 -16.24 -33.89
N ALA A 539 -37.25 -15.63 -34.36
CA ALA A 539 -36.29 -16.27 -35.27
C ALA A 539 -35.57 -17.46 -34.62
N PHE A 540 -35.23 -17.36 -33.33
CA PHE A 540 -34.56 -18.45 -32.61
C PHE A 540 -35.48 -19.64 -32.40
N ARG A 541 -36.76 -19.43 -32.08
CA ARG A 541 -37.75 -20.51 -32.01
C ARG A 541 -37.89 -21.20 -33.36
N THR A 542 -38.08 -20.42 -34.43
CA THR A 542 -38.23 -20.96 -35.79
C THR A 542 -37.02 -21.79 -36.20
N TYR A 543 -35.80 -21.29 -35.91
CA TYR A 543 -34.57 -22.02 -36.21
C TYR A 543 -34.44 -23.30 -35.37
N TRP A 544 -34.73 -23.24 -34.07
CA TRP A 544 -34.67 -24.38 -33.16
C TRP A 544 -35.63 -25.49 -33.61
N GLU A 545 -36.89 -25.16 -33.91
CA GLU A 545 -37.91 -26.13 -34.34
C GLU A 545 -37.55 -26.77 -35.70
N ARG A 546 -36.98 -26.01 -36.63
CA ARG A 546 -36.63 -26.50 -37.97
C ARG A 546 -35.38 -27.38 -38.00
N ASN A 547 -34.44 -27.19 -37.08
CA ASN A 547 -33.12 -27.84 -37.12
C ASN A 547 -32.93 -28.93 -36.05
N GLY A 548 -34.00 -29.64 -35.71
CA GLY A 548 -33.94 -30.82 -34.84
C GLY A 548 -34.20 -30.56 -33.35
N ALA A 549 -34.50 -29.31 -32.96
CA ALA A 549 -35.10 -28.98 -31.67
C ALA A 549 -34.30 -29.49 -30.46
N LEU A 550 -35.00 -30.07 -29.48
CA LEU A 550 -34.45 -30.48 -28.18
C LEU A 550 -33.27 -31.46 -28.31
N PRO A 551 -33.33 -32.53 -29.14
CA PRO A 551 -32.18 -33.41 -29.36
C PRO A 551 -30.89 -32.72 -29.81
N ILE A 552 -31.00 -31.66 -30.62
CA ILE A 552 -29.83 -30.99 -31.21
C ILE A 552 -29.32 -29.85 -30.32
N PHE A 553 -30.22 -28.99 -29.83
CA PHE A 553 -29.81 -27.77 -29.15
C PHE A 553 -29.99 -27.81 -27.62
N GLY A 554 -30.89 -28.67 -27.13
CA GLY A 554 -31.34 -28.65 -25.74
C GLY A 554 -32.27 -27.49 -25.40
N TYR A 555 -32.50 -27.32 -24.10
CA TYR A 555 -33.32 -26.23 -23.56
C TYR A 555 -32.60 -24.88 -23.60
N PRO A 556 -33.32 -23.75 -23.73
CA PRO A 556 -32.75 -22.42 -23.55
C PRO A 556 -32.34 -22.22 -22.08
N LEU A 557 -31.16 -21.64 -21.87
CA LEU A 557 -30.55 -21.37 -20.56
C LEU A 557 -30.46 -19.88 -20.22
N THR A 558 -30.87 -19.01 -21.16
CA THR A 558 -30.94 -17.56 -20.95
C THR A 558 -32.18 -17.00 -21.65
N GLU A 559 -32.56 -15.77 -21.33
CA GLU A 559 -33.36 -14.96 -22.26
C GLU A 559 -32.51 -14.50 -23.46
N GLU A 560 -33.13 -13.89 -24.47
CA GLU A 560 -32.42 -13.20 -25.55
C GLU A 560 -31.76 -11.91 -25.02
N PHE A 561 -30.47 -11.70 -25.28
CA PHE A 561 -29.75 -10.48 -24.88
C PHE A 561 -28.69 -10.08 -25.91
N LYS A 562 -28.07 -8.90 -25.74
CA LYS A 562 -27.03 -8.40 -26.65
C LYS A 562 -25.64 -8.83 -26.18
N GLU A 563 -24.85 -9.38 -27.09
CA GLU A 563 -23.47 -9.79 -26.82
C GLU A 563 -22.57 -9.54 -28.03
N VAL A 564 -21.31 -9.19 -27.79
CA VAL A 564 -20.28 -9.13 -28.83
C VAL A 564 -19.97 -10.56 -29.30
N SER A 565 -19.98 -10.80 -30.61
CA SER A 565 -19.57 -12.09 -31.16
C SER A 565 -18.05 -12.20 -31.23
N PRO A 566 -17.47 -13.31 -30.75
CA PRO A 566 -16.04 -13.52 -30.81
C PRO A 566 -15.52 -13.79 -32.23
N THR A 567 -16.40 -13.99 -33.21
CA THR A 567 -16.01 -14.30 -34.60
C THR A 567 -15.69 -13.05 -35.42
N ASP A 568 -16.41 -11.94 -35.19
CA ASP A 568 -16.26 -10.71 -35.99
C ASP A 568 -16.31 -9.41 -35.18
N ASN A 569 -16.36 -9.52 -33.84
CA ASN A 569 -16.43 -8.40 -32.90
C ASN A 569 -17.67 -7.49 -33.05
N LYS A 570 -18.73 -7.94 -33.72
CA LYS A 570 -20.00 -7.20 -33.79
C LYS A 570 -20.96 -7.60 -32.67
N VAL A 571 -21.88 -6.71 -32.33
CA VAL A 571 -22.92 -6.98 -31.32
C VAL A 571 -24.14 -7.61 -31.98
N TYR A 572 -24.51 -8.82 -31.54
CA TYR A 572 -25.70 -9.52 -32.00
C TYR A 572 -26.69 -9.76 -30.87
N THR A 573 -27.96 -10.01 -31.22
CA THR A 573 -28.88 -10.65 -30.27
C THR A 573 -28.49 -12.12 -30.18
N VAL A 574 -28.37 -12.65 -28.97
CA VAL A 574 -27.93 -14.01 -28.72
C VAL A 574 -28.77 -14.69 -27.65
N GLN A 575 -28.76 -16.02 -27.67
CA GLN A 575 -29.37 -16.85 -26.63
C GLN A 575 -28.55 -18.12 -26.46
N TYR A 576 -28.31 -18.53 -25.21
CA TYR A 576 -27.62 -19.77 -24.89
C TYR A 576 -28.62 -20.89 -24.67
N PHE A 577 -28.29 -22.06 -25.20
CA PHE A 577 -28.97 -23.33 -24.99
C PHE A 577 -28.01 -24.31 -24.34
N GLU A 578 -28.48 -25.47 -23.91
CA GLU A 578 -27.61 -26.47 -23.28
C GLU A 578 -26.43 -26.88 -24.16
N ARG A 579 -26.62 -26.95 -25.48
CA ARG A 579 -25.62 -27.48 -26.42
C ARG A 579 -25.01 -26.42 -27.34
N ASN A 580 -25.68 -25.29 -27.55
CA ASN A 580 -25.27 -24.28 -28.54
C ASN A 580 -25.55 -22.84 -28.07
N ARG A 581 -24.96 -21.86 -28.76
CA ARG A 581 -25.27 -20.43 -28.67
C ARG A 581 -25.80 -19.96 -30.01
N PHE A 582 -26.96 -19.32 -30.02
CA PHE A 582 -27.55 -18.76 -31.24
C PHE A 582 -27.21 -17.29 -31.37
N GLU A 583 -26.99 -16.83 -32.60
CA GLU A 583 -26.71 -15.45 -32.97
C GLU A 583 -27.68 -15.03 -34.08
N TYR A 584 -28.40 -13.94 -33.86
CA TYR A 584 -29.31 -13.37 -34.85
C TYR A 584 -28.58 -12.34 -35.70
N HIS A 585 -28.50 -12.60 -37.01
CA HIS A 585 -27.83 -11.77 -38.01
C HIS A 585 -28.87 -10.98 -38.82
N PRO A 586 -29.20 -9.73 -38.45
CA PRO A 586 -30.22 -8.93 -39.13
C PRO A 586 -29.92 -8.71 -40.61
N GLU A 587 -28.64 -8.70 -41.00
CA GLU A 587 -28.18 -8.60 -42.38
C GLU A 587 -28.62 -9.78 -43.26
N ASN A 588 -28.93 -10.92 -42.66
CA ASN A 588 -29.31 -12.16 -43.34
C ASN A 588 -30.81 -12.48 -43.19
N LYS A 589 -31.62 -11.52 -42.74
CA LYS A 589 -33.06 -11.71 -42.45
C LYS A 589 -33.80 -12.36 -43.62
N GLY A 590 -34.60 -13.39 -43.34
CA GLY A 590 -35.37 -14.13 -44.34
C GLY A 590 -34.57 -15.21 -45.08
N THR A 591 -33.28 -15.37 -44.79
CA THR A 591 -32.44 -16.45 -45.35
C THR A 591 -32.22 -17.56 -44.33
N PRO A 592 -31.74 -18.75 -44.76
CA PRO A 592 -31.32 -19.80 -43.83
C PRO A 592 -30.18 -19.40 -42.87
N PHE A 593 -29.51 -18.26 -43.13
CA PHE A 593 -28.38 -17.74 -42.35
C PHE A 593 -28.76 -16.57 -41.42
N GLU A 594 -30.07 -16.29 -41.27
CA GLU A 594 -30.58 -15.30 -40.31
C GLU A 594 -30.22 -15.65 -38.86
N VAL A 595 -30.11 -16.95 -38.56
CA VAL A 595 -29.60 -17.45 -37.28
C VAL A 595 -28.37 -18.29 -37.54
N LEU A 596 -27.25 -17.91 -36.92
CA LEU A 596 -25.99 -18.65 -36.96
C LEU A 596 -25.66 -19.18 -35.57
N LEU A 597 -24.91 -20.28 -35.55
CA LEU A 597 -24.47 -20.94 -34.32
C LEU A 597 -23.05 -20.51 -33.98
N GLY A 598 -22.86 -20.08 -32.73
CA GLY A 598 -21.56 -19.74 -32.18
C GLY A 598 -20.61 -20.94 -32.15
N LEU A 599 -19.31 -20.67 -32.29
CA LEU A 599 -18.25 -21.68 -32.38
C LEU A 599 -17.84 -22.21 -31.00
N LEU A 600 -18.79 -22.74 -30.23
CA LEU A 600 -18.56 -23.14 -28.84
C LEU A 600 -17.49 -24.22 -28.69
N GLY A 601 -17.37 -25.13 -29.66
CA GLY A 601 -16.32 -26.14 -29.68
C GLY A 601 -14.94 -25.50 -29.76
N VAL A 602 -14.74 -24.58 -30.71
CA VAL A 602 -13.50 -23.81 -30.85
C VAL A 602 -13.19 -23.02 -29.57
N GLN A 603 -14.20 -22.36 -29.00
CA GLN A 603 -14.04 -21.53 -27.80
C GLN A 603 -13.61 -22.37 -26.58
N LEU A 604 -14.20 -23.55 -26.38
CA LEU A 604 -13.91 -24.38 -25.21
C LEU A 604 -12.59 -25.13 -25.31
N THR A 605 -12.08 -25.34 -26.53
CA THR A 605 -10.85 -26.09 -26.80
C THR A 605 -9.69 -25.23 -27.27
N VAL A 606 -9.75 -23.90 -27.13
CA VAL A 606 -8.71 -22.97 -27.62
C VAL A 606 -7.30 -23.28 -27.09
N GLU A 607 -7.20 -23.80 -25.86
CA GLU A 607 -5.93 -24.19 -25.23
C GLU A 607 -5.57 -25.67 -25.44
N ARG A 608 -6.42 -26.45 -26.12
CA ARG A 608 -6.21 -27.88 -26.35
C ARG A 608 -5.53 -28.12 -27.70
N LYS A 609 -4.55 -29.02 -27.71
CA LYS A 609 -3.95 -29.55 -28.93
C LYS A 609 -4.45 -30.96 -29.16
N PHE A 610 -5.09 -31.21 -30.29
CA PHE A 610 -5.51 -32.56 -30.70
C PHE A 610 -4.53 -33.12 -31.74
N PRO A 611 -4.12 -34.39 -31.61
CA PRO A 611 -3.29 -35.03 -32.61
C PRO A 611 -4.07 -35.18 -33.93
N LYS A 612 -3.38 -35.04 -35.05
CA LYS A 612 -3.94 -35.24 -36.39
C LYS A 612 -3.42 -36.55 -36.97
N GLY A 613 -4.30 -37.34 -37.58
CA GLY A 613 -3.90 -38.47 -38.42
C GLY A 613 -3.33 -38.05 -39.78
N ASP A 614 -2.73 -39.02 -40.48
CA ASP A 614 -2.26 -38.82 -41.85
C ASP A 614 -3.44 -38.58 -42.81
N PRO A 615 -3.30 -37.70 -43.82
CA PRO A 615 -4.31 -37.50 -44.84
C PRO A 615 -4.63 -38.78 -45.62
N PHE A 616 -5.92 -39.03 -45.89
CA PHE A 616 -6.36 -40.16 -46.71
C PHE A 616 -7.51 -39.76 -47.64
N LYS A 617 -7.73 -40.58 -48.68
CA LYS A 617 -8.85 -40.37 -49.61
C LYS A 617 -10.15 -40.79 -48.93
N SER A 618 -11.10 -39.85 -48.82
CA SER A 618 -12.43 -40.11 -48.24
C SER A 618 -13.13 -41.30 -48.91
N THR A 619 -13.75 -42.13 -48.08
CA THR A 619 -14.58 -43.29 -48.46
C THR A 619 -16.04 -43.06 -48.08
N THR A 620 -16.92 -44.04 -48.30
CA THR A 620 -18.33 -43.97 -47.90
C THR A 620 -18.51 -43.84 -46.39
N ASP A 621 -17.65 -44.49 -45.61
CA ASP A 621 -17.82 -44.62 -44.15
C ASP A 621 -16.79 -43.82 -43.34
N ARG A 622 -15.86 -43.13 -44.02
CA ARG A 622 -14.84 -42.30 -43.37
C ARG A 622 -14.40 -41.16 -44.26
N TRP A 623 -14.56 -39.93 -43.79
CA TRP A 623 -14.22 -38.71 -44.52
C TRP A 623 -13.00 -38.04 -43.90
N TYR A 624 -12.12 -37.50 -44.73
CA TYR A 624 -11.03 -36.62 -44.34
C TYR A 624 -11.37 -35.17 -44.73
N PHE A 625 -11.22 -34.24 -43.78
CA PHE A 625 -11.51 -32.81 -43.98
C PHE A 625 -10.21 -32.03 -44.10
N PRO A 626 -9.77 -31.64 -45.32
CA PRO A 626 -8.52 -30.89 -45.50
C PRO A 626 -8.53 -29.52 -44.81
N GLU A 627 -9.71 -28.92 -44.60
CA GLU A 627 -9.88 -27.62 -43.95
C GLU A 627 -9.39 -27.59 -42.51
N THR A 628 -9.51 -28.72 -41.79
CA THR A 628 -9.10 -28.85 -40.38
C THR A 628 -7.99 -29.88 -40.17
N GLY A 629 -7.83 -30.81 -41.11
CA GLY A 629 -6.87 -31.92 -41.03
C GLY A 629 -7.33 -33.04 -40.10
N TYR A 630 -8.64 -33.18 -39.86
CA TYR A 630 -9.22 -34.24 -39.04
C TYR A 630 -10.15 -35.13 -39.86
N SER A 631 -10.41 -36.32 -39.33
CA SER A 631 -11.28 -37.31 -39.96
C SER A 631 -12.60 -37.48 -39.24
N LEU A 632 -13.62 -37.97 -39.93
CA LEU A 632 -14.92 -38.31 -39.35
C LEU A 632 -15.36 -39.65 -39.91
N GLY A 633 -15.69 -40.62 -39.07
CA GLY A 633 -16.07 -41.96 -39.51
C GLY A 633 -17.22 -42.56 -38.71
N GLY A 634 -17.66 -43.74 -39.16
CA GLY A 634 -18.55 -44.61 -38.40
C GLY A 634 -19.86 -43.93 -37.95
N SER A 635 -20.25 -44.17 -36.70
CA SER A 635 -21.48 -43.61 -36.11
C SER A 635 -21.48 -42.08 -36.08
N PHE A 636 -20.33 -41.44 -35.86
CA PHE A 636 -20.25 -39.97 -35.86
C PHE A 636 -20.46 -39.37 -37.25
N LEU A 637 -19.90 -39.98 -38.31
CA LEU A 637 -20.17 -39.54 -39.68
C LEU A 637 -21.65 -39.67 -40.03
N ARG A 638 -22.27 -40.81 -39.69
CA ARG A 638 -23.69 -41.04 -39.95
C ARG A 638 -24.58 -40.06 -39.17
N TYR A 639 -24.27 -39.81 -37.92
CA TYR A 639 -25.00 -38.83 -37.11
C TYR A 639 -24.85 -37.41 -37.68
N TRP A 640 -23.63 -37.02 -38.08
CA TRP A 640 -23.36 -35.72 -38.69
C TRP A 640 -24.18 -35.52 -39.97
N LEU A 641 -24.18 -36.50 -40.88
CA LEU A 641 -24.94 -36.45 -42.15
C LEU A 641 -26.45 -36.34 -41.91
N ASN A 642 -26.98 -37.07 -40.92
CA ASN A 642 -28.42 -37.14 -40.68
C ASN A 642 -28.98 -35.95 -39.90
N ASN A 643 -28.15 -35.15 -39.25
CA ASN A 643 -28.59 -34.10 -38.31
C ASN A 643 -28.10 -32.69 -38.69
N GLY A 644 -27.90 -32.43 -39.99
CA GLY A 644 -27.64 -31.08 -40.54
C GLY A 644 -26.17 -30.77 -40.86
N GLY A 645 -25.26 -31.70 -40.57
CA GLY A 645 -23.88 -31.67 -41.02
C GLY A 645 -23.15 -30.35 -40.75
N LEU A 646 -22.53 -29.80 -41.79
CA LEU A 646 -21.65 -28.62 -41.69
C LEU A 646 -22.37 -27.39 -41.13
N GLY A 647 -23.65 -27.21 -41.47
CA GLY A 647 -24.43 -26.06 -41.03
C GLY A 647 -24.67 -26.04 -39.52
N ILE A 648 -24.85 -27.21 -38.91
CA ILE A 648 -25.17 -27.35 -37.48
C ILE A 648 -23.91 -27.57 -36.66
N PHE A 649 -23.05 -28.52 -37.05
CA PHE A 649 -21.92 -28.94 -36.24
C PHE A 649 -20.61 -28.24 -36.61
N GLY A 650 -20.48 -27.80 -37.86
CA GLY A 650 -19.22 -27.33 -38.43
C GLY A 650 -18.27 -28.48 -38.75
N TYR A 651 -17.01 -28.13 -39.05
CA TYR A 651 -15.95 -29.10 -39.31
C TYR A 651 -15.52 -29.82 -38.02
N PRO A 652 -15.05 -31.08 -38.10
CA PRO A 652 -14.36 -31.72 -36.98
C PRO A 652 -13.07 -30.95 -36.67
N ILE A 653 -12.79 -30.73 -35.38
CA ILE A 653 -11.59 -30.05 -34.87
C ILE A 653 -10.73 -30.96 -33.96
N SER A 654 -11.11 -32.24 -33.86
CA SER A 654 -10.32 -33.33 -33.30
C SER A 654 -10.63 -34.61 -34.09
N ASP A 655 -9.77 -35.63 -34.00
CA ASP A 655 -10.18 -37.02 -34.24
C ASP A 655 -10.93 -37.56 -32.99
N GLU A 656 -11.42 -38.81 -33.04
CA GLU A 656 -12.06 -39.48 -31.91
C GLU A 656 -11.06 -39.80 -30.79
N PHE A 657 -11.44 -39.55 -29.52
CA PHE A 657 -10.63 -39.92 -28.35
C PHE A 657 -11.49 -40.14 -27.11
N ALA A 658 -10.93 -40.77 -26.07
CA ALA A 658 -11.64 -41.01 -24.82
C ALA A 658 -11.62 -39.76 -23.91
N GLU A 659 -12.78 -39.32 -23.43
CA GLU A 659 -12.91 -38.19 -22.49
C GLU A 659 -13.90 -38.52 -21.38
N LYS A 660 -13.58 -38.10 -20.15
CA LYS A 660 -14.48 -38.22 -19.01
C LYS A 660 -15.52 -37.10 -19.07
N ASN A 661 -16.80 -37.45 -19.15
CA ASN A 661 -17.90 -36.50 -19.12
C ASN A 661 -18.01 -35.90 -17.70
N PRO A 662 -18.04 -34.56 -17.57
CA PRO A 662 -18.08 -33.89 -16.28
C PRO A 662 -19.43 -34.00 -15.55
N ASP A 663 -20.54 -34.29 -16.24
CA ASP A 663 -21.87 -34.33 -15.66
C ASP A 663 -22.21 -35.69 -15.01
N ASP A 664 -21.74 -36.81 -15.58
CA ASP A 664 -21.99 -38.16 -15.04
C ASP A 664 -20.74 -38.91 -14.58
N GLY A 665 -19.55 -38.37 -14.86
CA GLY A 665 -18.26 -38.95 -14.49
C GLY A 665 -17.86 -40.20 -15.28
N LYS A 666 -18.58 -40.59 -16.32
CA LYS A 666 -18.24 -41.73 -17.20
C LYS A 666 -17.29 -41.30 -18.32
N THR A 667 -16.53 -42.25 -18.85
CA THR A 667 -15.67 -42.00 -20.02
C THR A 667 -16.37 -42.45 -21.29
N TYR A 668 -16.45 -41.56 -22.27
CA TYR A 668 -17.02 -41.82 -23.59
C TYR A 668 -15.97 -41.62 -24.68
N THR A 669 -16.15 -42.29 -25.82
CA THR A 669 -15.49 -41.87 -27.06
C THR A 669 -16.14 -40.58 -27.51
N VAL A 670 -15.36 -39.53 -27.68
CA VAL A 670 -15.84 -38.21 -28.06
C VAL A 670 -15.11 -37.68 -29.28
N GLN A 671 -15.75 -36.75 -29.97
CA GLN A 671 -15.11 -35.95 -31.02
C GLN A 671 -15.62 -34.52 -30.97
N TYR A 672 -14.70 -33.56 -31.08
CA TYR A 672 -15.03 -32.14 -31.11
C TYR A 672 -15.24 -31.64 -32.54
N PHE A 673 -16.26 -30.83 -32.71
CA PHE A 673 -16.56 -30.06 -33.91
C PHE A 673 -16.50 -28.57 -33.57
N GLN A 674 -16.52 -27.70 -34.58
CA GLN A 674 -16.46 -26.25 -34.34
C GLN A 674 -17.57 -25.75 -33.42
N ARG A 675 -18.75 -26.37 -33.43
CA ARG A 675 -19.94 -25.92 -32.68
C ARG A 675 -20.43 -26.87 -31.59
N ASN A 676 -20.05 -28.16 -31.64
CA ASN A 676 -20.57 -29.20 -30.75
C ASN A 676 -19.49 -30.23 -30.38
N ARG A 677 -19.78 -31.07 -29.37
CA ARG A 677 -19.03 -32.30 -29.05
C ARG A 677 -19.97 -33.48 -29.22
N PHE A 678 -19.53 -34.51 -29.95
CA PHE A 678 -20.27 -35.78 -30.05
C PHE A 678 -19.73 -36.76 -29.01
N GLU A 679 -20.62 -37.57 -28.47
CA GLU A 679 -20.33 -38.59 -27.45
C GLU A 679 -20.98 -39.90 -27.90
N TYR A 680 -20.19 -40.97 -27.99
CA TYR A 680 -20.68 -42.29 -28.32
C TYR A 680 -21.13 -43.02 -27.05
N HIS A 681 -22.38 -43.43 -27.01
CA HIS A 681 -23.01 -44.13 -25.89
C HIS A 681 -23.22 -45.61 -26.24
N PRO A 682 -22.33 -46.53 -25.82
CA PRO A 682 -22.42 -47.94 -26.18
C PRO A 682 -23.70 -48.62 -25.67
N GLU A 683 -24.28 -48.12 -24.57
CA GLU A 683 -25.57 -48.59 -24.04
C GLU A 683 -26.74 -48.37 -24.98
N PHE A 684 -26.59 -47.48 -25.97
CA PHE A 684 -27.60 -47.15 -26.96
C PHE A 684 -27.21 -47.59 -28.38
N ALA A 685 -26.23 -48.48 -28.53
CA ALA A 685 -25.74 -48.94 -29.82
C ALA A 685 -26.88 -49.43 -30.75
N ASN A 686 -26.84 -49.02 -32.02
CA ASN A 686 -27.86 -49.31 -33.05
C ASN A 686 -29.22 -48.63 -32.82
N THR A 687 -29.29 -47.63 -31.94
CA THR A 687 -30.47 -46.78 -31.77
C THR A 687 -30.19 -45.36 -32.26
N LYS A 688 -31.24 -44.53 -32.36
CA LYS A 688 -31.07 -43.10 -32.70
C LYS A 688 -30.31 -42.30 -31.63
N SER A 689 -30.09 -42.88 -30.44
CA SER A 689 -29.43 -42.27 -29.30
C SER A 689 -28.00 -42.81 -29.08
N GLU A 690 -27.46 -43.58 -30.03
CA GLU A 690 -26.07 -44.07 -29.95
C GLU A 690 -25.02 -42.96 -29.95
N VAL A 691 -25.37 -41.79 -30.52
CA VAL A 691 -24.58 -40.55 -30.43
C VAL A 691 -25.40 -39.49 -29.74
N LEU A 692 -24.87 -38.92 -28.66
CA LEU A 692 -25.43 -37.77 -27.98
C LEU A 692 -24.50 -36.56 -28.09
N LEU A 693 -25.06 -35.37 -27.92
CA LEU A 693 -24.32 -34.12 -27.99
C LEU A 693 -24.00 -33.62 -26.58
N GLY A 694 -22.73 -33.30 -26.36
CA GLY A 694 -22.24 -32.70 -25.12
C GLY A 694 -22.82 -31.31 -24.86
N LEU A 695 -22.92 -30.93 -23.59
CA LEU A 695 -23.58 -29.71 -23.13
C LEU A 695 -22.67 -28.48 -23.19
N LEU A 696 -22.11 -28.18 -24.37
CA LEU A 696 -21.11 -27.13 -24.53
C LEU A 696 -21.61 -25.74 -24.12
N GLY A 697 -22.90 -25.43 -24.34
CA GLY A 697 -23.48 -24.16 -23.89
C GLY A 697 -23.53 -24.06 -22.37
N LYS A 698 -23.87 -25.16 -21.69
CA LYS A 698 -23.81 -25.28 -20.22
C LYS A 698 -22.39 -25.08 -19.71
N ASP A 699 -21.40 -25.70 -20.36
CA ASP A 699 -20.00 -25.59 -19.99
C ASP A 699 -19.47 -24.16 -20.15
N VAL A 700 -19.82 -23.46 -21.22
CA VAL A 700 -19.45 -22.04 -21.41
C VAL A 700 -20.06 -21.17 -20.31
N LEU A 701 -21.36 -21.34 -20.00
CA LEU A 701 -22.01 -20.58 -18.94
C LEU A 701 -21.43 -20.86 -17.55
N ARG A 702 -21.08 -22.12 -17.25
CA ARG A 702 -20.36 -22.49 -16.01
C ARG A 702 -18.98 -21.85 -15.94
N ARG A 703 -18.19 -21.87 -17.02
CA ARG A 703 -16.87 -21.20 -17.09
C ARG A 703 -16.97 -19.68 -16.90
N ARG A 704 -18.09 -19.08 -17.34
CA ARG A 704 -18.41 -17.66 -17.12
C ARG A 704 -18.94 -17.35 -15.72
N GLY A 705 -19.24 -18.37 -14.91
CA GLY A 705 -19.88 -18.21 -13.60
C GLY A 705 -21.35 -17.80 -13.68
N TRP A 706 -21.99 -17.95 -14.83
CA TRP A 706 -23.41 -17.58 -15.05
C TRP A 706 -24.37 -18.72 -14.71
N LEU A 707 -23.86 -19.95 -14.58
CA LEU A 707 -24.64 -21.12 -14.18
C LEU A 707 -23.97 -21.82 -12.99
N GLN A 708 -24.73 -22.00 -11.91
CA GLN A 708 -24.25 -22.63 -10.67
C GLN A 708 -23.98 -24.14 -10.85
N PRO A 709 -23.02 -24.74 -10.11
CA PRO A 709 -22.84 -26.18 -10.08
C PRO A 709 -24.08 -26.89 -9.50
N GLY A 710 -24.63 -27.88 -10.20
CA GLY A 710 -25.75 -28.71 -9.72
C GLY A 710 -27.11 -28.45 -10.38
N LEU A 711 -27.20 -27.46 -11.27
CA LEU A 711 -28.24 -27.37 -12.30
C LEU A 711 -27.73 -27.98 -13.60
#